data_AF-A0A7C7Q3W8-F1
#
_entry.id   AF-A0A7C7Q3W8-F1
#
_cell.length_a   1.000
_cell.length_b   1.000
_cell.length_c   1.000
_cell.angle_alpha   90.00
_cell.angle_beta   90.00
_cell.angle_gamma   90.00
#
_symmetry.space_group_name_H-M   'P 1'
#
loop_
_entity.id
_entity.type
_entity.pdbx_description
1 polymer ?
#
loop_
_entity_poly.entity_id
_entity_poly.type
_entity_poly.pdbx_seq_one_letter_code
_entity_poly.pdbx_strand_id
1 'polypeptide(L)'
;MLELTSKAVLDASPLLALASDTGRHNKEVLVENVRIWEEELTLPAYRVGPDDPLPPFRRRAYWRIYPYPMQDDLTRERTERTFRAVCLENEYLKAVVLPELGGHLYSLQDKATGREVFYRNNVFKPGLVALRGAWVSGGIEFNFPVGHSVTTVSPVDWAVRKNPDGSATVFVGDLERVSRMKWLVGITLYPGKAFVEIGVRLFNRTPVRHRFYFWVNAAVPATEGLRFVCPARTVRGRGIWSFPVHEGVDISWYRNHPRPVDLFALDSKEDFFGYYDYEGDAGAVHIADFRECVGKKFFTWGTADSGLIWAEILSDEDGPYCEVQSGRFLTQEDWEFLPPHGTETWREWWYPVWGIGGFWRANLQAAVNLEVEDGRASLGVYVPEPLPNARIELLRGGRVLVQWGTNLAPDRPFRAEVPVDAEERLALRVLAGEREVFSCTLEPPEAGKPPEIPTERPEEELSTEELCVKARGHEKRQEEDEAERLYKKALEKDPGFSPAHKGLGTLRYKAGRLREAEEHLRRASDRSPHDPEVHYLLGAVLKELGDLSGAEDELWAAFRDRGCGPPALYILAELAAGEGDYGKAEGLLRRVLALDPEDVRAWGLLAAVLRLQGRAGEASDVAREALDRDPLDLLASWELWRATGREEDREAFRRLLRGEVQLYLELASDYEDAGLWGEAVQVLQEALDAAPEHPLVYYHLGYCLEQAGENGGEYYERARKAPPDYVFPHRLEDMRALERALEQDPGDARAAYYLGNLLFARGREGEAVELWKRATRSWKYFVLRRNLGVAYWKRGELERAMREYDEAVRLAPREFRLYLERDDLLKEAGKTPGEQLGRLSEAPPEVQANWKVAGRTAALCVEVGEYDRAVRLLESHTFLPWEGEVAMRSVYVGAYLGRGEERFRAGRYREALEDFLRASEYPRNIGMGRPPEPRDAGVWYWIGAAYETLGEGERAWEAYERAAFEVHPSDSPLQYERGRALKKLGRDEKARECFEGLVKAGQAREDAQGHYIRGLGLLGLGKEAEAKEAFRRALELDPDHREARRMLQGTSPLTMASASSRP
;
A
#
# COMPACT_ATOMS: atom_id res chain seq x y z
N MET A 1 -26.48 59.64 -28.93
CA MET A 1 -25.82 59.10 -30.13
C MET A 1 -25.66 57.61 -29.87
N LEU A 2 -26.76 56.88 -30.05
CA LEU A 2 -27.11 56.07 -31.24
C LEU A 2 -26.41 54.71 -31.12
N GLU A 3 -27.04 53.55 -31.04
CA GLU A 3 -28.45 53.12 -30.97
C GLU A 3 -28.37 51.59 -30.79
N LEU A 4 -29.31 51.01 -30.02
CA LEU A 4 -30.15 49.84 -30.32
C LEU A 4 -29.53 48.59 -31.03
N THR A 5 -29.90 47.32 -30.81
CA THR A 5 -30.70 46.53 -29.86
C THR A 5 -30.64 45.08 -30.38
N SER A 6 -30.92 44.13 -29.49
CA SER A 6 -31.74 42.91 -29.67
C SER A 6 -31.30 41.72 -30.55
N LYS A 7 -31.28 40.55 -29.88
CA LYS A 7 -31.98 39.28 -30.16
C LYS A 7 -31.96 38.71 -31.59
N ALA A 8 -31.52 37.44 -31.73
CA ALA A 8 -32.42 36.29 -31.96
C ALA A 8 -31.66 34.95 -31.94
N VAL A 9 -32.38 33.93 -31.50
CA VAL A 9 -32.08 32.49 -31.41
C VAL A 9 -32.38 31.82 -32.77
N LEU A 10 -31.64 30.75 -33.12
CA LEU A 10 -32.10 29.45 -33.67
C LEU A 10 -31.08 28.83 -34.65
N ASP A 11 -30.56 27.67 -34.23
CA ASP A 11 -30.58 26.37 -34.92
C ASP A 11 -30.06 26.21 -36.36
N ALA A 12 -29.13 25.26 -36.53
CA ALA A 12 -29.04 24.27 -37.63
C ALA A 12 -27.58 23.89 -37.97
N SER A 13 -27.18 22.67 -37.61
CA SER A 13 -26.37 21.82 -38.53
C SER A 13 -27.32 21.20 -39.57
N PRO A 14 -26.87 20.50 -40.65
CA PRO A 14 -25.53 20.36 -41.26
C PRO A 14 -25.57 20.68 -42.79
N LEU A 15 -24.44 20.69 -43.50
CA LEU A 15 -24.40 20.24 -44.91
C LEU A 15 -22.97 20.08 -45.47
N LEU A 16 -22.72 18.86 -45.98
CA LEU A 16 -21.72 18.55 -46.99
C LEU A 16 -21.92 19.42 -48.25
N ALA A 17 -20.82 19.83 -48.89
CA ALA A 17 -20.71 19.82 -50.36
C ALA A 17 -19.25 19.89 -50.84
N LEU A 18 -18.99 19.04 -51.84
CA LEU A 18 -17.76 18.83 -52.59
C LEU A 18 -17.28 20.03 -53.43
N ALA A 19 -15.96 20.16 -53.53
CA ALA A 19 -15.15 20.58 -54.69
C ALA A 19 -13.67 20.43 -54.26
N SER A 20 -12.66 20.09 -55.04
CA SER A 20 -12.48 19.59 -56.41
C SER A 20 -10.96 19.43 -56.54
N ASP A 21 -10.50 18.29 -57.06
CA ASP A 21 -9.09 17.92 -57.24
C ASP A 21 -8.30 18.90 -58.13
N THR A 22 -7.20 19.45 -57.61
CA THR A 22 -6.02 19.81 -58.40
C THR A 22 -4.75 19.49 -57.61
N GLY A 23 -4.13 18.36 -57.96
CA GLY A 23 -2.98 17.78 -57.29
C GLY A 23 -1.76 18.68 -57.11
N ARG A 24 -1.28 18.68 -55.86
CA ARG A 24 0.14 18.55 -55.50
C ARG A 24 0.20 17.50 -54.39
N HIS A 25 0.87 16.39 -54.66
CA HIS A 25 1.07 15.31 -53.69
C HIS A 25 1.95 15.78 -52.52
N ASN A 26 1.33 16.37 -51.50
CA ASN A 26 1.69 16.10 -50.11
C ASN A 26 0.77 14.97 -49.66
N LYS A 27 1.32 13.81 -49.30
CA LYS A 27 0.58 12.84 -48.49
C LYS A 27 0.35 13.52 -47.14
N GLU A 28 -0.80 14.17 -46.97
CA GLU A 28 -1.36 14.37 -45.63
C GLU A 28 -1.56 12.97 -45.06
N VAL A 29 -0.68 12.57 -44.15
CA VAL A 29 -0.93 11.42 -43.28
C VAL A 29 -2.14 11.82 -42.46
N LEU A 30 -3.29 11.23 -42.75
CA LEU A 30 -4.44 11.26 -41.84
C LEU A 30 -3.94 10.64 -40.53
N VAL A 31 -3.62 11.47 -39.55
CA VAL A 31 -3.35 11.00 -38.19
C VAL A 31 -4.68 10.46 -37.67
N GLU A 32 -4.74 9.18 -37.35
CA GLU A 32 -6.00 8.57 -36.89
C GLU A 32 -6.25 8.98 -35.44
N ASN A 33 -7.48 9.38 -35.12
CA ASN A 33 -7.87 9.67 -33.74
C ASN A 33 -7.63 8.44 -32.86
N VAL A 34 -7.28 8.67 -31.59
CA VAL A 34 -7.10 7.59 -30.62
C VAL A 34 -8.40 6.82 -30.46
N ARG A 35 -8.32 5.50 -30.60
CA ARG A 35 -9.44 4.59 -30.40
C ARG A 35 -9.58 4.27 -28.92
N ILE A 36 -10.83 4.21 -28.45
CA ILE A 36 -11.18 3.83 -27.08
C ILE A 36 -12.38 2.90 -27.11
N TRP A 37 -12.32 1.77 -26.41
CA TRP A 37 -13.39 0.78 -26.33
C TRP A 37 -13.28 -0.05 -25.05
N GLU A 38 -14.37 -0.73 -24.69
CA GLU A 38 -14.38 -1.74 -23.62
C GLU A 38 -14.35 -3.14 -24.23
N GLU A 39 -13.60 -4.06 -23.62
CA GLU A 39 -13.57 -5.48 -23.98
C GLU A 39 -13.51 -6.37 -22.73
N GLU A 40 -13.87 -7.64 -22.88
CA GLU A 40 -13.71 -8.65 -21.84
C GLU A 40 -12.33 -9.29 -21.96
N LEU A 41 -11.57 -9.29 -20.86
CA LEU A 41 -10.28 -9.97 -20.76
C LEU A 41 -10.40 -11.15 -19.79
N THR A 42 -10.42 -12.36 -20.32
CA THR A 42 -10.38 -13.58 -19.51
C THR A 42 -8.95 -13.99 -19.24
N LEU A 43 -8.61 -14.13 -17.95
CA LEU A 43 -7.31 -14.61 -17.48
C LEU A 43 -7.52 -15.87 -16.63
N PRO A 44 -6.55 -16.81 -16.68
CA PRO A 44 -6.36 -17.73 -15.58
C PRO A 44 -6.25 -16.95 -14.27
N ALA A 45 -6.87 -17.45 -13.21
CA ALA A 45 -6.95 -16.77 -11.93
C ALA A 45 -6.88 -17.77 -10.78
N TYR A 46 -6.29 -17.36 -9.67
CA TYR A 46 -6.35 -18.11 -8.42
C TYR A 46 -7.38 -17.46 -7.51
N ARG A 47 -8.31 -18.28 -7.03
CA ARG A 47 -9.45 -17.82 -6.25
C ARG A 47 -9.00 -17.17 -4.94
N VAL A 48 -9.50 -15.97 -4.69
CA VAL A 48 -9.48 -15.34 -3.37
C VAL A 48 -10.71 -15.84 -2.62
N GLY A 49 -10.51 -16.32 -1.39
CA GLY A 49 -11.59 -16.66 -0.48
C GLY A 49 -12.43 -15.44 -0.08
N PRO A 50 -13.50 -15.62 0.69
CA PRO A 50 -14.32 -14.50 1.12
C PRO A 50 -13.49 -13.50 1.97
N ASP A 51 -13.82 -12.22 1.78
CA ASP A 51 -13.33 -11.12 2.62
C ASP A 51 -13.60 -11.42 4.11
N ASP A 52 -12.70 -10.97 4.98
CA ASP A 52 -12.79 -11.18 6.43
C ASP A 52 -14.01 -10.43 7.01
N PRO A 53 -14.97 -11.14 7.63
CA PRO A 53 -16.14 -10.52 8.22
C PRO A 53 -15.80 -9.77 9.54
N LEU A 54 -14.62 -9.97 10.10
CA LEU A 54 -14.17 -9.33 11.33
C LEU A 54 -13.59 -7.93 11.05
N PRO A 55 -14.06 -6.87 11.73
CA PRO A 55 -13.40 -5.57 11.67
C PRO A 55 -11.90 -5.70 12.03
N PRO A 56 -10.97 -5.09 11.28
CA PRO A 56 -9.53 -5.28 11.43
C PRO A 56 -8.92 -4.55 12.65
N PHE A 57 -9.55 -4.64 13.82
CA PHE A 57 -9.13 -3.98 15.07
C PHE A 57 -7.88 -4.57 15.74
N ARG A 58 -7.48 -5.81 15.41
CA ARG A 58 -6.38 -6.53 16.06
C ARG A 58 -5.05 -6.46 15.33
N ARG A 59 -5.04 -6.02 14.06
CA ARG A 59 -3.78 -5.91 13.32
C ARG A 59 -2.97 -4.72 13.80
N ARG A 60 -1.74 -4.99 14.20
CA ARG A 60 -0.65 -4.00 14.26
C ARG A 60 -0.05 -3.84 12.86
N ALA A 61 -0.87 -3.50 11.87
CA ALA A 61 -0.31 -2.90 10.66
C ALA A 61 0.05 -1.46 11.02
N TYR A 62 1.11 -0.90 10.41
CA TYR A 62 1.43 0.52 10.54
C TYR A 62 0.25 1.43 10.12
N TRP A 63 -0.74 0.88 9.40
CA TRP A 63 -1.79 1.63 8.72
C TRP A 63 -3.20 1.21 9.13
N ARG A 64 -4.10 2.19 9.21
CA ARG A 64 -5.52 1.95 9.45
C ARG A 64 -6.16 1.31 8.22
N ILE A 65 -6.86 0.20 8.43
CA ILE A 65 -7.57 -0.55 7.37
C ILE A 65 -9.09 -0.36 7.50
N TYR A 66 -9.61 -0.29 8.72
CA TYR A 66 -11.04 -0.02 8.94
C TYR A 66 -11.43 1.31 8.27
N PRO A 67 -12.44 1.34 7.39
CA PRO A 67 -13.60 0.42 7.33
C PRO A 67 -13.56 -0.62 6.20
N TYR A 68 -12.39 -1.03 5.70
CA TYR A 68 -12.30 -2.11 4.72
C TYR A 68 -12.18 -3.47 5.41
N PRO A 69 -12.82 -4.53 4.87
CA PRO A 69 -12.53 -5.90 5.29
C PRO A 69 -11.16 -6.36 4.78
N MET A 70 -10.57 -7.38 5.42
CA MET A 70 -9.32 -7.99 4.93
C MET A 70 -9.59 -8.94 3.75
N GLN A 71 -8.63 -9.06 2.84
CA GLN A 71 -8.62 -9.95 1.68
C GLN A 71 -7.44 -10.93 1.78
N ASP A 72 -7.39 -11.69 2.88
CA ASP A 72 -6.20 -12.45 3.23
C ASP A 72 -6.40 -13.98 3.22
N ASP A 73 -7.57 -14.47 2.80
CA ASP A 73 -7.83 -15.90 2.58
C ASP A 73 -7.48 -16.31 1.15
N LEU A 74 -6.19 -16.39 0.86
CA LEU A 74 -5.73 -16.79 -0.46
C LEU A 74 -5.79 -18.31 -0.63
N THR A 75 -6.32 -18.75 -1.75
CA THR A 75 -6.35 -20.17 -2.14
C THR A 75 -5.39 -20.42 -3.30
N ARG A 76 -5.11 -21.70 -3.56
CA ARG A 76 -4.39 -22.15 -4.76
C ARG A 76 -5.30 -22.91 -5.73
N GLU A 77 -6.60 -22.66 -5.66
CA GLU A 77 -7.60 -23.15 -6.61
C GLU A 77 -7.55 -22.29 -7.88
N ARG A 78 -7.14 -22.89 -9.00
CA ARG A 78 -7.09 -22.23 -10.31
C ARG A 78 -8.49 -22.24 -10.96
N THR A 79 -8.91 -21.08 -11.44
CA THR A 79 -10.17 -20.81 -12.13
C THR A 79 -9.92 -19.90 -13.34
N GLU A 80 -10.94 -19.62 -14.13
CA GLU A 80 -10.92 -18.53 -15.11
C GLU A 80 -11.68 -17.33 -14.53
N ARG A 81 -11.15 -16.11 -14.72
CA ARG A 81 -11.82 -14.86 -14.34
C ARG A 81 -11.83 -13.91 -15.52
N THR A 82 -13.01 -13.39 -15.83
CA THR A 82 -13.18 -12.33 -16.83
C THR A 82 -13.15 -10.99 -16.13
N PHE A 83 -12.31 -10.09 -16.64
CA PHE A 83 -12.21 -8.71 -16.23
C PHE A 83 -12.78 -7.81 -17.32
N ARG A 84 -13.40 -6.69 -16.91
CA ARG A 84 -13.70 -5.61 -17.83
C ARG A 84 -12.45 -4.77 -18.09
N ALA A 85 -12.05 -4.69 -19.34
CA ALA A 85 -10.88 -3.94 -19.79
C ALA A 85 -11.32 -2.70 -20.57
N VAL A 86 -10.68 -1.57 -20.31
CA VAL A 86 -10.83 -0.33 -21.09
C VAL A 86 -9.55 -0.11 -21.88
N CYS A 87 -9.65 -0.13 -23.20
CA CYS A 87 -8.50 -0.06 -24.10
C CYS A 87 -8.37 1.32 -24.75
N LEU A 88 -7.13 1.79 -24.88
CA LEU A 88 -6.74 2.95 -25.69
C LEU A 88 -5.76 2.48 -26.76
N GLU A 89 -5.89 2.96 -27.99
CA GLU A 89 -4.96 2.62 -29.07
C GLU A 89 -4.72 3.79 -30.03
N ASN A 90 -3.45 4.04 -30.36
CA ASN A 90 -3.03 4.93 -31.44
C ASN A 90 -2.08 4.21 -32.42
N GLU A 91 -1.35 4.94 -33.26
CA GLU A 91 -0.44 4.37 -34.25
C GLU A 91 0.70 3.54 -33.62
N TYR A 92 1.12 3.87 -32.40
CA TYR A 92 2.33 3.34 -31.76
C TYR A 92 2.08 2.52 -30.50
N LEU A 93 1.02 2.79 -29.75
CA LEU A 93 0.75 2.19 -28.45
C LEU A 93 -0.66 1.60 -28.38
N LYS A 94 -0.77 0.46 -27.68
CA LYS A 94 -2.06 -0.06 -27.16
C LYS A 94 -1.95 -0.17 -25.64
N ALA A 95 -2.80 0.54 -24.93
CA ALA A 95 -2.90 0.50 -23.47
C ALA A 95 -4.18 -0.22 -23.04
N VAL A 96 -4.09 -1.05 -22.00
CA VAL A 96 -5.22 -1.78 -21.41
C VAL A 96 -5.29 -1.45 -19.93
N VAL A 97 -6.41 -0.86 -19.50
CA VAL A 97 -6.69 -0.49 -18.12
C VAL A 97 -7.72 -1.46 -17.54
N LEU A 98 -7.51 -1.93 -16.30
CA LEU A 98 -8.43 -2.83 -15.60
C LEU A 98 -9.06 -2.13 -14.37
N PRO A 99 -10.23 -1.50 -14.50
CA PRO A 99 -10.92 -0.88 -13.36
C PRO A 99 -11.26 -1.87 -12.23
N GLU A 100 -11.54 -3.13 -12.56
CA GLU A 100 -11.85 -4.18 -11.57
C GLU A 100 -10.60 -4.68 -10.79
N LEU A 101 -9.42 -4.22 -11.18
CA LEU A 101 -8.14 -4.50 -10.55
C LEU A 101 -7.48 -3.16 -10.18
N GLY A 102 -8.04 -2.42 -9.23
CA GLY A 102 -7.45 -1.19 -8.70
C GLY A 102 -7.27 -0.04 -9.71
N GLY A 103 -7.74 -0.19 -10.95
CA GLY A 103 -7.47 0.75 -12.03
C GLY A 103 -6.09 0.60 -12.66
N HIS A 104 -5.44 -0.57 -12.52
CA HIS A 104 -4.09 -0.79 -13.06
C HIS A 104 -4.04 -0.51 -14.57
N LEU A 105 -2.98 0.18 -15.03
CA LEU A 105 -2.56 0.09 -16.44
C LEU A 105 -1.90 -1.27 -16.61
N TYR A 106 -2.72 -2.27 -16.88
CA TYR A 106 -2.35 -3.68 -16.88
C TYR A 106 -1.40 -4.04 -18.03
N SER A 107 -1.56 -3.40 -19.19
CA SER A 107 -0.71 -3.62 -20.35
C SER A 107 -0.47 -2.31 -21.10
N LEU A 108 0.75 -2.15 -21.59
CA LEU A 108 1.13 -1.10 -22.53
C LEU A 108 2.01 -1.76 -23.58
N GLN A 109 1.45 -2.01 -24.76
CA GLN A 109 2.16 -2.62 -25.86
C GLN A 109 2.73 -1.54 -26.79
N ASP A 110 4.02 -1.63 -27.08
CA ASP A 110 4.66 -0.92 -28.18
C ASP A 110 4.42 -1.67 -29.49
N LYS A 111 3.71 -1.05 -30.42
CA LYS A 111 3.34 -1.63 -31.72
C LYS A 111 4.52 -1.69 -32.68
N ALA A 112 5.57 -0.88 -32.49
CA ALA A 112 6.76 -0.93 -33.32
C ALA A 112 7.56 -2.23 -33.10
N THR A 113 7.67 -2.67 -31.85
CA THR A 113 8.40 -3.89 -31.47
C THR A 113 7.50 -5.09 -31.21
N GLY A 114 6.20 -4.87 -30.99
CA GLY A 114 5.23 -5.88 -30.57
C GLY A 114 5.34 -6.27 -29.08
N ARG A 115 6.20 -5.59 -28.30
CA ARG A 115 6.53 -5.95 -26.92
C ARG A 115 5.71 -5.15 -25.91
N GLU A 116 5.56 -5.72 -24.72
CA GLU A 116 5.07 -4.97 -23.56
C GLU A 116 6.17 -4.03 -23.05
N VAL A 117 5.78 -2.79 -22.75
CA VAL A 117 6.65 -1.76 -22.14
C VAL A 117 6.82 -2.00 -20.64
N PHE A 118 5.89 -2.72 -20.02
CA PHE A 118 5.91 -3.10 -18.61
C PHE A 118 5.77 -4.61 -18.47
N TYR A 119 6.17 -5.17 -17.32
CA TYR A 119 5.93 -6.58 -17.03
C TYR A 119 4.43 -6.84 -16.98
N ARG A 120 3.93 -7.73 -17.84
CA ARG A 120 2.53 -8.13 -17.86
C ARG A 120 2.41 -9.54 -17.29
N ASN A 121 1.62 -9.67 -16.24
CA ASN A 121 1.30 -10.96 -15.64
C ASN A 121 0.08 -11.59 -16.34
N ASN A 122 0.25 -12.75 -16.96
CA ASN A 122 -0.79 -13.44 -17.71
C ASN A 122 -1.71 -14.29 -16.83
N VAL A 123 -1.54 -14.24 -15.50
CA VAL A 123 -2.42 -14.90 -14.52
C VAL A 123 -2.76 -13.95 -13.37
N PHE A 124 -4.01 -13.93 -12.95
CA PHE A 124 -4.39 -13.28 -11.69
C PHE A 124 -4.02 -14.21 -10.53
N LYS A 125 -2.82 -14.08 -9.97
CA LYS A 125 -2.34 -14.94 -8.88
C LYS A 125 -1.91 -14.11 -7.67
N PRO A 126 -2.82 -13.87 -6.70
CA PRO A 126 -2.51 -12.99 -5.60
C PRO A 126 -1.52 -13.58 -4.59
N GLY A 127 -0.69 -12.71 -4.02
CA GLY A 127 0.16 -12.93 -2.84
C GLY A 127 -0.27 -12.04 -1.67
N LEU A 128 0.31 -12.27 -0.48
CA LEU A 128 0.03 -11.48 0.74
C LEU A 128 1.02 -10.31 0.85
N VAL A 129 0.79 -9.25 0.06
CA VAL A 129 1.67 -8.06 -0.01
C VAL A 129 0.92 -6.77 0.35
N ALA A 130 -0.32 -6.60 -0.10
CA ALA A 130 -1.08 -5.38 0.10
C ALA A 130 -1.56 -5.18 1.54
N LEU A 131 -2.02 -3.97 1.86
CA LEU A 131 -2.59 -3.64 3.18
C LEU A 131 -3.70 -4.59 3.61
N ARG A 132 -4.58 -4.97 2.67
CA ARG A 132 -5.68 -5.93 2.90
C ARG A 132 -5.24 -7.39 2.70
N GLY A 133 -4.02 -7.67 2.25
CA GLY A 133 -3.52 -9.00 1.94
C GLY A 133 -3.29 -9.20 0.46
N ALA A 134 -4.34 -9.56 -0.26
CA ALA A 134 -4.27 -9.88 -1.68
C ALA A 134 -3.65 -8.73 -2.51
N TRP A 135 -2.64 -9.07 -3.30
CA TRP A 135 -1.94 -8.19 -4.24
C TRP A 135 -1.47 -8.99 -5.46
N VAL A 136 -1.36 -8.37 -6.63
CA VAL A 136 -0.88 -9.02 -7.85
C VAL A 136 0.23 -8.20 -8.50
N SER A 137 1.17 -8.87 -9.17
CA SER A 137 2.24 -8.20 -9.92
C SER A 137 1.81 -7.81 -11.34
N GLY A 138 2.43 -6.75 -11.86
CA GLY A 138 2.39 -6.37 -13.27
C GLY A 138 1.72 -5.04 -13.59
N GLY A 139 2.05 -4.51 -14.76
CA GLY A 139 1.57 -3.22 -15.25
C GLY A 139 2.04 -2.05 -14.38
N ILE A 140 1.20 -1.02 -14.30
CA ILE A 140 1.35 0.10 -13.36
C ILE A 140 0.24 0.06 -12.31
N GLU A 141 0.64 0.09 -11.04
CA GLU A 141 -0.21 0.29 -9.87
C GLU A 141 -0.17 1.76 -9.40
N PHE A 142 -1.33 2.32 -9.04
CA PHE A 142 -1.44 3.67 -8.45
C PHE A 142 -1.67 3.57 -6.93
N ASN A 143 -0.74 4.13 -6.14
CA ASN A 143 -0.74 3.95 -4.69
C ASN A 143 -1.18 5.21 -3.96
N PHE A 144 -2.38 5.19 -3.38
CA PHE A 144 -2.91 6.26 -2.54
C PHE A 144 -3.81 5.71 -1.42
N PRO A 145 -3.75 6.22 -0.18
CA PRO A 145 -2.78 7.19 0.38
C PRO A 145 -1.56 6.49 1.01
N VAL A 146 -1.31 5.22 0.66
CA VAL A 146 -0.17 4.41 1.11
C VAL A 146 0.18 3.41 0.00
N GLY A 147 1.42 2.89 -0.02
CA GLY A 147 1.85 1.80 -0.90
C GLY A 147 1.00 0.52 -0.75
N HIS A 148 0.80 -0.17 -1.87
CA HIS A 148 -0.02 -1.38 -2.02
C HIS A 148 -1.38 -1.24 -1.30
N SER A 149 -2.11 -0.19 -1.70
CA SER A 149 -3.24 0.38 -0.97
C SER A 149 -4.45 -0.58 -0.84
N VAL A 150 -5.46 -0.13 -0.09
CA VAL A 150 -6.71 -0.84 0.20
C VAL A 150 -7.56 -1.17 -1.04
N THR A 151 -7.29 -0.56 -2.19
CA THR A 151 -8.02 -0.76 -3.44
C THR A 151 -7.27 -1.56 -4.51
N THR A 152 -6.02 -1.99 -4.26
CA THR A 152 -5.13 -2.54 -5.31
C THR A 152 -5.74 -3.71 -6.11
N VAL A 153 -6.44 -4.64 -5.45
CA VAL A 153 -7.17 -5.75 -6.10
C VAL A 153 -8.69 -5.61 -6.02
N SER A 154 -9.18 -4.40 -5.76
CA SER A 154 -10.62 -4.08 -5.68
C SER A 154 -11.07 -3.28 -6.90
N PRO A 155 -12.36 -3.34 -7.26
CA PRO A 155 -12.91 -2.45 -8.27
C PRO A 155 -12.80 -0.97 -7.86
N VAL A 156 -12.41 -0.14 -8.80
CA VAL A 156 -12.39 1.33 -8.70
C VAL A 156 -13.31 1.94 -9.77
N ASP A 157 -13.58 3.24 -9.67
CA ASP A 157 -14.48 3.96 -10.58
C ASP A 157 -13.74 4.30 -11.86
N TRP A 158 -14.45 4.33 -12.98
CA TRP A 158 -13.85 4.74 -14.24
C TRP A 158 -14.79 5.52 -15.15
N ALA A 159 -14.17 6.35 -15.98
CA ALA A 159 -14.83 7.10 -17.04
C ALA A 159 -13.92 7.19 -18.25
N VAL A 160 -14.51 7.50 -19.41
CA VAL A 160 -13.80 7.63 -20.67
C VAL A 160 -14.10 8.97 -21.30
N ARG A 161 -13.09 9.59 -21.92
CA ARG A 161 -13.23 10.87 -22.60
C ARG A 161 -12.50 10.86 -23.94
N LYS A 162 -13.16 11.36 -24.98
CA LYS A 162 -12.52 11.74 -26.24
C LYS A 162 -12.31 13.24 -26.23
N ASN A 163 -11.08 13.65 -26.48
CA ASN A 163 -10.69 15.06 -26.39
C ASN A 163 -10.74 15.74 -27.77
N PRO A 164 -10.92 17.07 -27.83
CA PRO A 164 -11.01 17.79 -29.11
C PRO A 164 -9.76 17.70 -30.00
N ASP A 165 -8.59 17.43 -29.40
CA ASP A 165 -7.31 17.27 -30.12
C ASP A 165 -7.10 15.86 -30.70
N GLY A 166 -8.12 15.00 -30.63
CA GLY A 166 -8.08 13.61 -31.10
C GLY A 166 -7.47 12.62 -30.09
N SER A 167 -6.98 13.11 -28.94
CA SER A 167 -6.56 12.25 -27.83
C SER A 167 -7.75 11.60 -27.12
N ALA A 168 -7.50 10.54 -26.37
CA ALA A 168 -8.51 9.92 -25.51
C ALA A 168 -7.92 9.57 -24.15
N THR A 169 -8.76 9.70 -23.12
CA THR A 169 -8.39 9.51 -21.72
C THR A 169 -9.28 8.47 -21.07
N VAL A 170 -8.67 7.52 -20.36
CA VAL A 170 -9.35 6.67 -19.38
C VAL A 170 -9.07 7.24 -18.00
N PHE A 171 -10.12 7.58 -17.27
CA PHE A 171 -10.03 7.99 -15.88
C PHE A 171 -10.29 6.80 -14.97
N VAL A 172 -9.48 6.62 -13.94
CA VAL A 172 -9.70 5.69 -12.84
C VAL A 172 -9.54 6.41 -11.49
N GLY A 173 -10.31 6.02 -10.48
CA GLY A 173 -10.22 6.67 -9.17
C GLY A 173 -11.14 6.03 -8.13
N ASP A 174 -10.98 6.38 -6.87
CA ASP A 174 -11.87 5.92 -5.80
C ASP A 174 -11.97 6.97 -4.69
N LEU A 175 -13.07 6.92 -3.96
CA LEU A 175 -13.21 7.61 -2.68
C LEU A 175 -12.67 6.71 -1.57
N GLU A 176 -11.49 7.04 -1.04
CA GLU A 176 -10.82 6.23 -0.03
C GLU A 176 -11.49 6.42 1.33
N ARG A 177 -12.00 5.33 1.91
CA ARG A 177 -12.94 5.38 3.05
C ARG A 177 -12.30 5.71 4.40
N VAL A 178 -11.01 5.45 4.60
CA VAL A 178 -10.32 5.73 5.87
C VAL A 178 -10.18 7.24 6.07
N SER A 179 -9.76 7.95 5.03
CA SER A 179 -9.55 9.40 5.05
C SER A 179 -10.72 10.20 4.50
N ARG A 180 -11.62 9.58 3.73
CA ARG A 180 -12.66 10.23 2.91
C ARG A 180 -12.09 11.19 1.85
N MET A 181 -10.80 11.05 1.54
CA MET A 181 -10.19 11.73 0.40
C MET A 181 -10.47 10.96 -0.88
N LYS A 182 -10.41 11.66 -2.01
CA LYS A 182 -10.57 11.07 -3.34
C LYS A 182 -9.26 11.17 -4.11
N TRP A 183 -8.99 10.16 -4.92
CA TRP A 183 -7.92 10.18 -5.91
C TRP A 183 -8.48 9.90 -7.30
N LEU A 184 -7.83 10.47 -8.32
CA LEU A 184 -8.22 10.36 -9.72
C LEU A 184 -6.96 10.35 -10.59
N VAL A 185 -6.87 9.37 -11.47
CA VAL A 185 -5.78 9.24 -12.45
C VAL A 185 -6.38 9.21 -13.85
N GLY A 186 -5.92 10.11 -14.72
CA GLY A 186 -6.22 10.10 -16.15
C GLY A 186 -5.07 9.50 -16.95
N ILE A 187 -5.35 8.45 -17.71
CA ILE A 187 -4.40 7.77 -18.60
C ILE A 187 -4.74 8.17 -20.03
N THR A 188 -3.84 8.91 -20.69
CA THR A 188 -4.11 9.54 -22.00
C THR A 188 -3.12 9.07 -23.05
N LEU A 189 -3.65 8.68 -24.22
CA LEU A 189 -2.86 8.54 -25.46
C LEU A 189 -3.20 9.69 -26.41
N TYR A 190 -2.20 10.12 -27.18
CA TYR A 190 -2.33 11.20 -28.17
C TYR A 190 -2.11 10.67 -29.59
N PRO A 191 -2.80 11.20 -30.62
CA PRO A 191 -2.51 10.85 -32.00
C PRO A 191 -1.05 11.19 -32.36
N GLY A 192 -0.36 10.29 -33.06
CA GLY A 192 1.01 10.54 -33.53
C GLY A 192 2.12 10.52 -32.46
N LYS A 193 1.81 10.16 -31.20
CA LYS A 193 2.80 10.13 -30.10
C LYS A 193 2.89 8.75 -29.44
N ALA A 194 4.11 8.25 -29.26
CA ALA A 194 4.41 6.99 -28.60
C ALA A 194 4.74 7.22 -27.11
N PHE A 195 3.85 7.90 -26.39
CA PHE A 195 3.90 7.98 -24.93
C PHE A 195 2.51 7.88 -24.33
N VAL A 196 2.44 7.44 -23.08
CA VAL A 196 1.25 7.55 -22.23
C VAL A 196 1.46 8.68 -21.24
N GLU A 197 0.46 9.57 -21.13
CA GLU A 197 0.39 10.58 -20.07
C GLU A 197 -0.45 10.05 -18.91
N ILE A 198 0.06 10.24 -17.69
CA ILE A 198 -0.59 9.95 -16.42
C ILE A 198 -0.80 11.29 -15.72
N GLY A 199 -2.05 11.74 -15.67
CA GLY A 199 -2.45 12.94 -14.91
C GLY A 199 -3.03 12.54 -13.56
N VAL A 200 -2.44 12.98 -12.46
CA VAL A 200 -2.88 12.62 -11.10
C VAL A 200 -3.55 13.81 -10.44
N ARG A 201 -4.68 13.55 -9.76
CA ARG A 201 -5.37 14.51 -8.91
C ARG A 201 -5.81 13.88 -7.60
N LEU A 202 -5.56 14.59 -6.50
CA LEU A 202 -5.96 14.20 -5.15
C LEU A 202 -6.83 15.29 -4.55
N PHE A 203 -7.91 14.91 -3.88
CA PHE A 203 -8.90 15.83 -3.32
C PHE A 203 -9.12 15.53 -1.84
N ASN A 204 -8.93 16.52 -0.98
CA ASN A 204 -9.42 16.45 0.39
C ASN A 204 -10.85 17.00 0.46
N ARG A 205 -11.83 16.11 0.53
CA ARG A 205 -13.25 16.48 0.54
C ARG A 205 -13.79 16.80 1.94
N THR A 206 -12.95 16.83 2.97
CA THR A 206 -13.36 16.91 4.39
C THR A 206 -13.00 18.26 5.00
N PRO A 207 -13.64 18.65 6.12
CA PRO A 207 -13.38 19.94 6.78
C PRO A 207 -12.10 19.95 7.64
N VAL A 208 -11.28 18.89 7.59
CA VAL A 208 -10.02 18.81 8.32
C VAL A 208 -8.90 18.34 7.41
N ARG A 209 -7.65 18.70 7.74
CA ARG A 209 -6.50 18.23 6.99
C ARG A 209 -6.33 16.71 7.09
N HIS A 210 -5.98 16.07 5.98
CA HIS A 210 -5.60 14.67 5.93
C HIS A 210 -4.21 14.52 5.34
N ARG A 211 -3.46 13.50 5.78
CA ARG A 211 -2.16 13.20 5.17
C ARG A 211 -2.39 12.71 3.74
N PHE A 212 -1.46 12.97 2.83
CA PHE A 212 -1.47 12.37 1.50
C PHE A 212 -0.09 11.78 1.16
N TYR A 213 -0.13 10.84 0.22
CA TYR A 213 1.01 10.13 -0.35
C TYR A 213 0.56 9.62 -1.70
N PHE A 214 1.46 9.64 -2.68
CA PHE A 214 1.18 9.06 -3.99
C PHE A 214 2.46 8.54 -4.63
N TRP A 215 2.40 7.29 -5.10
CA TRP A 215 3.45 6.64 -5.87
C TRP A 215 2.86 5.85 -7.04
N VAL A 216 3.46 6.00 -8.22
CA VAL A 216 3.17 5.17 -9.40
C VAL A 216 4.19 4.04 -9.41
N ASN A 217 3.73 2.80 -9.29
CA ASN A 217 4.60 1.62 -9.26
C ASN A 217 4.52 0.88 -10.59
N ALA A 218 5.54 0.98 -11.44
CA ALA A 218 5.61 0.26 -12.71
C ALA A 218 6.45 -1.01 -12.58
N ALA A 219 5.83 -2.17 -12.80
CA ALA A 219 6.54 -3.44 -12.87
C ALA A 219 7.26 -3.59 -14.22
N VAL A 220 8.52 -4.03 -14.19
CA VAL A 220 9.37 -4.20 -15.38
C VAL A 220 10.02 -5.58 -15.38
N PRO A 221 10.30 -6.20 -16.54
CA PRO A 221 10.92 -7.53 -16.59
C PRO A 221 12.28 -7.55 -15.88
N ALA A 222 12.55 -8.57 -15.05
CA ALA A 222 13.83 -8.72 -14.35
C ALA A 222 14.78 -9.68 -15.10
N THR A 223 15.40 -9.19 -16.18
CA THR A 223 16.42 -9.93 -16.94
C THR A 223 17.82 -9.67 -16.41
N GLU A 224 18.77 -10.57 -16.67
CA GLU A 224 20.20 -10.36 -16.32
C GLU A 224 20.80 -9.13 -17.02
N GLY A 225 20.18 -8.72 -18.14
CA GLY A 225 20.47 -7.50 -18.90
C GLY A 225 19.79 -6.23 -18.39
N LEU A 226 18.94 -6.29 -17.36
CA LEU A 226 18.23 -5.12 -16.85
C LEU A 226 19.18 -4.17 -16.10
N ARG A 227 19.16 -2.90 -16.53
CA ARG A 227 19.87 -1.79 -15.88
C ARG A 227 18.94 -0.63 -15.57
N PHE A 228 19.07 -0.07 -14.37
CA PHE A 228 18.36 1.14 -13.94
C PHE A 228 19.09 2.37 -14.45
N VAL A 229 18.34 3.25 -15.11
CA VAL A 229 18.86 4.53 -15.60
C VAL A 229 18.29 5.62 -14.72
N CYS A 230 19.09 6.11 -13.78
CA CYS A 230 18.70 7.18 -12.89
C CYS A 230 19.80 8.25 -12.82
N PRO A 231 19.49 9.53 -13.07
CA PRO A 231 20.44 10.64 -12.95
C PRO A 231 20.60 11.04 -11.48
N ALA A 232 21.16 10.13 -10.67
CA ALA A 232 21.50 10.34 -9.27
C ALA A 232 22.97 9.96 -9.03
N ARG A 233 23.60 10.53 -7.99
CA ARG A 233 24.91 10.08 -7.49
C ARG A 233 24.80 9.38 -6.14
N THR A 234 23.69 9.58 -5.46
CA THR A 234 23.45 9.02 -4.14
C THR A 234 22.06 8.41 -4.09
N VAL A 235 21.97 7.19 -3.54
CA VAL A 235 20.71 6.50 -3.29
C VAL A 235 20.59 6.10 -1.82
N ARG A 236 19.36 6.02 -1.32
CA ARG A 236 19.04 5.43 -0.03
C ARG A 236 18.61 3.98 -0.23
N GLY A 237 19.40 3.04 0.28
CA GLY A 237 19.02 1.65 0.50
C GLY A 237 18.97 1.36 2.00
N ARG A 238 19.70 0.33 2.47
CA ARG A 238 19.90 0.10 3.92
C ARG A 238 20.72 1.19 4.62
N GLY A 239 21.32 2.08 3.83
CA GLY A 239 22.01 3.28 4.24
C GLY A 239 22.10 4.22 3.04
N ILE A 240 22.95 5.23 3.14
CA ILE A 240 23.25 6.12 2.02
C ILE A 240 24.40 5.50 1.21
N TRP A 241 24.16 5.22 -0.08
CA TRP A 241 25.09 4.56 -0.98
C TRP A 241 25.40 5.45 -2.20
N SER A 242 26.61 5.31 -2.74
CA SER A 242 26.99 5.91 -4.02
C SER A 242 26.32 5.18 -5.19
N PHE A 243 25.92 5.91 -6.22
CA PHE A 243 25.26 5.39 -7.41
C PHE A 243 25.97 5.90 -8.67
N PRO A 244 26.14 5.06 -9.72
CA PRO A 244 25.68 3.67 -9.84
C PRO A 244 26.60 2.64 -9.19
N VAL A 245 27.82 2.99 -8.80
CA VAL A 245 28.79 2.05 -8.20
C VAL A 245 28.90 2.28 -6.69
N HIS A 246 28.67 1.22 -5.91
CA HIS A 246 28.86 1.20 -4.47
C HIS A 246 29.80 0.05 -4.07
N GLU A 247 30.83 0.34 -3.29
CA GLU A 247 31.83 -0.65 -2.84
C GLU A 247 32.41 -1.53 -3.98
N GLY A 248 32.58 -0.93 -5.17
CA GLY A 248 33.10 -1.62 -6.36
C GLY A 248 32.08 -2.46 -7.14
N VAL A 249 30.82 -2.48 -6.72
CA VAL A 249 29.72 -3.15 -7.41
C VAL A 249 28.83 -2.11 -8.10
N ASP A 250 28.56 -2.30 -9.40
CA ASP A 250 27.58 -1.47 -10.11
C ASP A 250 26.16 -1.91 -9.72
N ILE A 251 25.57 -1.19 -8.76
CA ILE A 251 24.24 -1.43 -8.21
C ILE A 251 23.12 -0.93 -9.15
N SER A 252 23.44 -0.40 -10.33
CA SER A 252 22.44 -0.14 -11.37
C SER A 252 22.00 -1.40 -12.12
N TRP A 253 22.70 -2.53 -11.97
CA TRP A 253 22.35 -3.79 -12.63
C TRP A 253 21.52 -4.69 -11.71
N TYR A 254 20.41 -5.23 -12.22
CA TYR A 254 19.59 -6.22 -11.50
C TYR A 254 20.42 -7.43 -11.03
N ARG A 255 21.25 -7.99 -11.91
CA ARG A 255 22.07 -9.18 -11.65
C ARG A 255 22.98 -9.06 -10.42
N ASN A 256 23.33 -7.83 -10.02
CA ASN A 256 24.21 -7.56 -8.89
C ASN A 256 23.47 -7.51 -7.54
N HIS A 257 22.17 -7.76 -7.51
CA HIS A 257 21.33 -7.75 -6.30
C HIS A 257 20.89 -9.16 -5.91
N PRO A 258 21.69 -9.90 -5.12
CA PRO A 258 21.31 -11.25 -4.68
C PRO A 258 20.20 -11.25 -3.62
N ARG A 259 19.76 -10.09 -3.12
CA ARG A 259 18.78 -9.93 -2.06
C ARG A 259 17.76 -8.85 -2.44
N PRO A 260 16.60 -8.81 -1.78
CA PRO A 260 15.68 -7.69 -1.91
C PRO A 260 16.37 -6.37 -1.59
N VAL A 261 16.10 -5.35 -2.40
CA VAL A 261 16.63 -3.99 -2.20
C VAL A 261 15.67 -2.94 -2.71
N ASP A 262 15.54 -1.86 -1.95
CA ASP A 262 14.93 -0.60 -2.34
C ASP A 262 16.04 0.43 -2.56
N LEU A 263 16.04 1.15 -3.67
CA LEU A 263 16.97 2.24 -3.96
C LEU A 263 16.18 3.51 -4.26
N PHE A 264 16.23 4.49 -3.36
CA PHE A 264 15.62 5.82 -3.58
C PHE A 264 16.68 6.83 -4.01
N ALA A 265 16.50 7.50 -5.14
CA ALA A 265 17.38 8.60 -5.54
C ALA A 265 17.28 9.77 -4.55
N LEU A 266 18.41 10.28 -4.06
CA LEU A 266 18.44 11.36 -3.05
C LEU A 266 18.81 12.73 -3.61
N ASP A 267 19.47 12.78 -4.76
CA ASP A 267 20.12 13.99 -5.28
C ASP A 267 19.87 14.24 -6.78
N SER A 268 18.83 13.62 -7.34
CA SER A 268 18.45 13.80 -8.75
C SER A 268 17.79 15.16 -9.00
N LYS A 269 18.26 15.90 -10.01
CA LYS A 269 17.72 17.20 -10.47
C LYS A 269 17.29 17.19 -11.94
N GLU A 270 16.96 16.02 -12.45
CA GLU A 270 16.59 15.81 -13.84
C GLU A 270 15.17 15.25 -13.91
N ASP A 271 14.46 15.58 -14.98
CA ASP A 271 13.06 15.20 -15.16
C ASP A 271 12.87 13.72 -15.54
N PHE A 272 13.95 12.98 -15.81
CA PHE A 272 13.88 11.62 -16.33
C PHE A 272 14.47 10.55 -15.40
N PHE A 273 13.97 9.34 -15.53
CA PHE A 273 14.63 8.09 -15.14
C PHE A 273 13.99 6.93 -15.91
N GLY A 274 14.39 5.69 -15.63
CA GLY A 274 13.75 4.53 -16.22
C GLY A 274 14.63 3.30 -16.16
N TYR A 275 14.45 2.41 -17.12
CA TYR A 275 15.23 1.17 -17.23
C TYR A 275 15.55 0.83 -18.68
N TYR A 276 16.62 0.08 -18.88
CA TYR A 276 16.96 -0.51 -20.17
C TYR A 276 17.36 -1.96 -19.97
N ASP A 277 16.73 -2.86 -20.72
CA ASP A 277 17.12 -4.26 -20.83
C ASP A 277 18.02 -4.45 -22.05
N TYR A 278 19.30 -4.73 -21.80
CA TYR A 278 20.32 -4.91 -22.83
C TYR A 278 20.18 -6.26 -23.57
N GLU A 279 19.50 -7.25 -23.00
CA GLU A 279 19.19 -8.50 -23.71
C GLU A 279 18.09 -8.29 -24.74
N GLY A 280 17.08 -7.49 -24.37
CA GLY A 280 15.99 -7.09 -25.25
C GLY A 280 16.33 -5.96 -26.23
N ASP A 281 17.39 -5.19 -25.98
CA ASP A 281 17.67 -3.89 -26.63
C ASP A 281 16.46 -2.94 -26.59
N ALA A 282 15.78 -2.91 -25.43
CA ALA A 282 14.56 -2.16 -25.20
C ALA A 282 14.40 -1.75 -23.73
N GLY A 283 13.57 -0.76 -23.45
CA GLY A 283 13.29 -0.27 -22.11
C GLY A 283 12.18 0.78 -22.11
N ALA A 284 12.10 1.54 -21.02
CA ALA A 284 11.16 2.65 -20.91
C ALA A 284 11.78 3.83 -20.19
N VAL A 285 11.34 5.02 -20.58
CA VAL A 285 11.69 6.30 -19.96
C VAL A 285 10.46 6.86 -19.27
N HIS A 286 10.63 7.22 -18.01
CA HIS A 286 9.71 8.08 -17.27
C HIS A 286 10.16 9.53 -17.37
N ILE A 287 9.21 10.46 -17.52
CA ILE A 287 9.41 11.91 -17.45
C ILE A 287 8.41 12.53 -16.47
N ALA A 288 8.86 13.41 -15.59
CA ALA A 288 8.05 14.35 -14.81
C ALA A 288 8.91 15.54 -14.33
N ASP A 289 8.32 16.71 -14.05
CA ASP A 289 9.09 17.81 -13.47
C ASP A 289 9.67 17.37 -12.11
N PHE A 290 10.99 17.33 -11.99
CA PHE A 290 11.65 16.83 -10.78
C PHE A 290 11.35 17.67 -9.53
N ARG A 291 10.77 18.87 -9.68
CA ARG A 291 10.33 19.73 -8.56
C ARG A 291 8.94 19.35 -8.08
N GLU A 292 8.13 18.74 -8.95
CA GLU A 292 6.78 18.27 -8.62
C GLU A 292 6.79 16.78 -8.25
N CYS A 293 7.44 15.92 -9.04
CA CYS A 293 7.54 14.49 -8.78
C CYS A 293 9.01 14.14 -8.49
N VAL A 294 9.43 14.39 -7.24
CA VAL A 294 10.84 14.28 -6.81
C VAL A 294 11.29 12.82 -6.66
N GLY A 295 10.36 11.91 -6.35
CA GLY A 295 10.64 10.53 -5.97
C GLY A 295 11.00 9.67 -7.17
N LYS A 296 12.16 9.00 -7.10
CA LYS A 296 12.58 7.99 -8.07
C LYS A 296 13.07 6.78 -7.28
N LYS A 297 12.37 5.66 -7.39
CA LYS A 297 12.64 4.44 -6.65
C LYS A 297 12.84 3.27 -7.60
N PHE A 298 13.80 2.43 -7.26
CA PHE A 298 13.95 1.09 -7.81
C PHE A 298 13.75 0.04 -6.71
N PHE A 299 13.03 -1.04 -7.02
CA PHE A 299 12.91 -2.21 -6.13
C PHE A 299 13.10 -3.53 -6.89
N THR A 300 13.73 -4.50 -6.23
CA THR A 300 13.80 -5.89 -6.69
C THR A 300 13.71 -6.86 -5.54
N TRP A 301 13.16 -8.05 -5.78
CA TRP A 301 13.24 -9.21 -4.89
C TRP A 301 14.64 -9.84 -4.82
N GLY A 302 15.51 -9.50 -5.78
CA GLY A 302 16.86 -10.03 -5.94
C GLY A 302 16.94 -11.34 -6.75
N THR A 303 18.16 -11.78 -7.03
CA THR A 303 18.46 -12.93 -7.93
C THR A 303 18.61 -14.27 -7.22
N ALA A 304 18.69 -14.30 -5.88
CA ALA A 304 18.71 -15.56 -5.17
C ALA A 304 17.33 -16.23 -5.15
N ASP A 305 17.31 -17.53 -4.89
CA ASP A 305 16.09 -18.33 -4.88
C ASP A 305 15.03 -17.79 -3.89
N SER A 306 15.45 -17.20 -2.76
CA SER A 306 14.57 -16.49 -1.82
C SER A 306 13.85 -15.27 -2.41
N GLY A 307 14.40 -14.66 -3.45
CA GLY A 307 13.78 -13.59 -4.23
C GLY A 307 12.96 -14.15 -5.39
N LEU A 308 13.54 -15.08 -6.16
CA LEU A 308 12.91 -15.67 -7.34
C LEU A 308 11.60 -16.41 -7.03
N ILE A 309 11.44 -16.97 -5.82
CA ILE A 309 10.19 -17.61 -5.41
C ILE A 309 8.98 -16.65 -5.47
N TRP A 310 9.17 -15.33 -5.33
CA TRP A 310 8.06 -14.37 -5.44
C TRP A 310 7.45 -14.35 -6.83
N ALA A 311 8.25 -14.60 -7.87
CA ALA A 311 7.74 -14.80 -9.23
C ALA A 311 6.79 -16.01 -9.29
N GLU A 312 7.11 -17.11 -8.59
CA GLU A 312 6.27 -18.31 -8.53
C GLU A 312 5.02 -18.12 -7.64
N ILE A 313 5.11 -17.26 -6.61
CA ILE A 313 3.98 -16.94 -5.73
C ILE A 313 2.94 -16.09 -6.47
N LEU A 314 3.40 -15.17 -7.33
CA LEU A 314 2.63 -14.12 -7.97
C LEU A 314 2.31 -14.36 -9.45
N SER A 315 3.00 -15.30 -10.11
CA SER A 315 2.72 -15.74 -11.49
C SER A 315 2.93 -17.26 -11.62
N ASP A 316 2.56 -17.82 -12.76
CA ASP A 316 2.83 -19.21 -13.13
C ASP A 316 4.11 -19.31 -14.00
N GLU A 317 4.18 -18.55 -15.10
CA GLU A 317 5.24 -18.71 -16.13
C GLU A 317 5.89 -17.38 -16.59
N ASP A 318 5.47 -16.22 -16.08
CA ASP A 318 5.91 -14.91 -16.62
C ASP A 318 7.30 -14.47 -16.10
N GLY A 319 7.89 -15.21 -15.18
CA GLY A 319 9.24 -14.92 -14.65
C GLY A 319 9.29 -13.77 -13.64
N PRO A 320 10.50 -13.40 -13.17
CA PRO A 320 10.69 -12.36 -12.18
C PRO A 320 10.50 -10.95 -12.75
N TYR A 321 10.17 -10.02 -11.87
CA TYR A 321 10.01 -8.60 -12.18
C TYR A 321 10.76 -7.73 -11.17
N CYS A 322 11.03 -6.51 -11.57
CA CYS A 322 11.47 -5.43 -10.70
C CYS A 322 10.45 -4.29 -10.77
N GLU A 323 10.61 -3.29 -9.91
CA GLU A 323 9.72 -2.13 -9.86
C GLU A 323 10.51 -0.85 -10.07
N VAL A 324 10.00 0.00 -10.96
CA VAL A 324 10.51 1.34 -11.24
C VAL A 324 9.39 2.31 -10.89
N GLN A 325 9.58 3.11 -9.84
CA GLN A 325 8.50 3.89 -9.26
C GLN A 325 8.81 5.38 -9.23
N SER A 326 7.80 6.19 -9.51
CA SER A 326 7.82 7.64 -9.34
C SER A 326 6.91 8.04 -8.17
N GLY A 327 7.26 9.13 -7.48
CA GLY A 327 6.56 9.54 -6.28
C GLY A 327 6.55 11.05 -6.05
N ARG A 328 5.46 11.52 -5.42
CA ARG A 328 5.32 12.94 -5.03
C ARG A 328 6.35 13.39 -3.98
N PHE A 329 6.94 12.44 -3.25
CA PHE A 329 7.95 12.70 -2.22
C PHE A 329 9.23 11.92 -2.48
N LEU A 330 10.32 12.30 -1.79
CA LEU A 330 11.65 11.73 -1.99
C LEU A 330 11.65 10.22 -1.71
N THR A 331 10.90 9.79 -0.70
CA THR A 331 10.85 8.41 -0.26
C THR A 331 9.44 7.97 0.10
N GLN A 332 9.23 6.67 0.26
CA GLN A 332 7.94 6.11 0.70
C GLN A 332 7.67 6.28 2.20
N GLU A 333 8.55 6.97 2.92
CA GLU A 333 8.43 7.31 4.35
C GLU A 333 8.06 8.79 4.57
N ASP A 334 7.75 9.50 3.49
CA ASP A 334 7.43 10.92 3.50
C ASP A 334 5.94 11.13 3.23
N TRP A 335 5.34 12.03 4.00
CA TRP A 335 3.94 12.43 3.88
C TRP A 335 3.79 13.93 4.16
N GLU A 336 2.85 14.57 3.48
CA GLU A 336 2.39 15.91 3.81
C GLU A 336 0.89 15.94 4.08
N PHE A 337 0.40 17.07 4.59
CA PHE A 337 -1.03 17.29 4.75
C PHE A 337 -1.62 17.98 3.53
N LEU A 338 -2.75 17.47 3.05
CA LEU A 338 -3.65 18.16 2.14
C LEU A 338 -4.63 18.96 3.01
N PRO A 339 -4.74 20.30 2.85
CA PRO A 339 -5.65 21.12 3.64
C PRO A 339 -7.13 20.77 3.34
N PRO A 340 -8.08 21.17 4.18
CA PRO A 340 -9.51 21.02 3.89
C PRO A 340 -9.85 21.58 2.51
N HIS A 341 -10.64 20.84 1.71
CA HIS A 341 -11.01 21.20 0.34
C HIS A 341 -9.84 21.32 -0.65
N GLY A 342 -8.61 21.04 -0.21
CA GLY A 342 -7.41 21.18 -1.02
C GLY A 342 -7.34 20.13 -2.13
N THR A 343 -6.78 20.57 -3.26
CA THR A 343 -6.50 19.71 -4.42
C THR A 343 -5.01 19.74 -4.76
N GLU A 344 -4.43 18.56 -5.02
CA GLU A 344 -3.07 18.42 -5.57
C GLU A 344 -3.17 17.84 -6.98
N THR A 345 -2.40 18.37 -7.92
CA THR A 345 -2.37 17.92 -9.31
C THR A 345 -0.96 17.95 -9.87
N TRP A 346 -0.61 16.95 -10.68
CA TRP A 346 0.62 16.92 -11.47
C TRP A 346 0.49 15.91 -12.63
N ARG A 347 1.53 15.83 -13.46
CA ARG A 347 1.54 14.95 -14.64
C ARG A 347 2.87 14.22 -14.79
N GLU A 348 2.79 13.04 -15.37
CA GLU A 348 3.92 12.15 -15.62
C GLU A 348 3.75 11.48 -16.98
N TRP A 349 4.84 11.09 -17.62
CA TRP A 349 4.81 10.43 -18.93
C TRP A 349 5.70 9.20 -18.93
N TRP A 350 5.25 8.17 -19.64
CA TRP A 350 6.07 6.99 -19.96
C TRP A 350 6.13 6.78 -21.47
N TYR A 351 7.31 6.50 -21.99
CA TYR A 351 7.47 6.06 -23.38
C TYR A 351 8.45 4.90 -23.52
N PRO A 352 8.18 3.94 -24.44
CA PRO A 352 9.14 2.89 -24.76
C PRO A 352 10.37 3.47 -25.45
N VAL A 353 11.50 2.80 -25.28
CA VAL A 353 12.74 3.11 -26.01
C VAL A 353 13.37 1.79 -26.46
N TRP A 354 13.86 1.71 -27.70
CA TRP A 354 14.44 0.48 -28.24
C TRP A 354 15.43 0.76 -29.35
N GLY A 355 16.33 -0.19 -29.60
CA GLY A 355 17.25 -0.15 -30.74
C GLY A 355 18.37 0.89 -30.64
N ILE A 356 18.56 1.51 -29.47
CA ILE A 356 19.54 2.60 -29.26
C ILE A 356 20.73 2.20 -28.36
N GLY A 357 20.76 0.96 -27.88
CA GLY A 357 21.87 0.40 -27.12
C GLY A 357 22.02 0.93 -25.70
N GLY A 358 20.94 1.40 -25.08
CA GLY A 358 20.93 2.04 -23.76
C GLY A 358 20.38 3.47 -23.84
N PHE A 359 20.27 4.15 -22.69
CA PHE A 359 20.16 5.61 -22.65
C PHE A 359 20.75 6.11 -21.33
N TRP A 360 21.25 7.34 -21.35
CA TRP A 360 21.73 8.01 -20.12
C TRP A 360 21.21 9.46 -20.03
N ARG A 361 20.47 9.91 -21.05
CA ARG A 361 19.78 11.20 -21.11
C ARG A 361 18.45 11.07 -21.84
N ALA A 362 17.44 11.75 -21.32
CA ALA A 362 16.12 11.79 -21.94
C ALA A 362 15.33 13.04 -21.55
N ASN A 363 14.39 13.43 -22.41
CA ASN A 363 13.30 14.35 -22.12
C ASN A 363 12.02 13.83 -22.83
N LEU A 364 10.93 14.61 -22.83
CA LEU A 364 9.69 14.18 -23.49
C LEU A 364 9.79 14.10 -25.05
N GLN A 365 10.86 14.62 -25.64
CA GLN A 365 11.05 14.70 -27.11
C GLN A 365 12.08 13.71 -27.66
N ALA A 366 13.02 13.25 -26.85
CA ALA A 366 14.00 12.24 -27.25
C ALA A 366 14.63 11.52 -26.05
N ALA A 367 15.01 10.26 -26.26
CA ALA A 367 15.97 9.54 -25.44
C ALA A 367 17.23 9.31 -26.26
N VAL A 368 18.39 9.54 -25.64
CA VAL A 368 19.67 9.40 -26.32
C VAL A 368 20.66 8.56 -25.54
N ASN A 369 21.45 7.82 -26.32
CA ASN A 369 22.63 7.13 -25.86
C ASN A 369 23.87 7.75 -26.47
N LEU A 370 24.93 7.86 -25.68
CA LEU A 370 26.25 8.25 -26.13
C LEU A 370 27.26 7.66 -25.15
N GLU A 371 27.89 6.57 -25.56
CA GLU A 371 28.90 5.86 -24.78
C GLU A 371 30.21 5.83 -25.56
N VAL A 372 31.33 5.98 -24.86
CA VAL A 372 32.67 5.90 -25.46
C VAL A 372 33.41 4.73 -24.85
N GLU A 373 33.74 3.74 -25.67
CA GLU A 373 34.49 2.55 -25.26
C GLU A 373 35.53 2.21 -26.33
N ASP A 374 36.75 1.87 -25.93
CA ASP A 374 37.85 1.45 -26.81
C ASP A 374 38.09 2.36 -28.05
N GLY A 375 37.97 3.69 -27.86
CA GLY A 375 38.16 4.67 -28.94
C GLY A 375 37.01 4.72 -29.96
N ARG A 376 35.81 4.29 -29.56
CA ARG A 376 34.59 4.38 -30.37
C ARG A 376 33.46 5.00 -29.56
N ALA A 377 32.78 5.98 -30.16
CA ALA A 377 31.54 6.54 -29.66
C ALA A 377 30.37 5.77 -30.27
N SER A 378 29.65 5.02 -29.45
CA SER A 378 28.34 4.43 -29.77
C SER A 378 27.26 5.44 -29.44
N LEU A 379 26.43 5.80 -30.42
CA LEU A 379 25.34 6.74 -30.22
C LEU A 379 24.00 6.19 -30.70
N GLY A 380 22.95 6.53 -29.99
CA GLY A 380 21.59 6.10 -30.26
C GLY A 380 20.61 7.23 -30.00
N VAL A 381 19.58 7.34 -30.84
CA VAL A 381 18.54 8.36 -30.73
C VAL A 381 17.18 7.73 -30.96
N TYR A 382 16.31 7.84 -29.97
CA TYR A 382 14.90 7.49 -30.04
C TYR A 382 14.05 8.75 -29.85
N VAL A 383 12.93 8.84 -30.56
CA VAL A 383 11.97 9.95 -30.44
C VAL A 383 10.56 9.39 -30.30
N PRO A 384 9.74 9.89 -29.34
CA PRO A 384 8.37 9.44 -29.17
C PRO A 384 7.39 10.13 -30.14
N GLU A 385 7.86 11.04 -31.00
CA GLU A 385 7.06 11.71 -32.03
C GLU A 385 7.84 11.73 -33.36
N PRO A 386 7.19 11.55 -34.53
CA PRO A 386 7.86 11.66 -35.82
C PRO A 386 8.59 13.00 -36.03
N LEU A 387 9.88 12.93 -36.36
CA LEU A 387 10.70 14.06 -36.75
C LEU A 387 11.19 13.86 -38.19
N PRO A 388 10.45 14.33 -39.20
CA PRO A 388 10.90 14.27 -40.59
C PRO A 388 12.09 15.22 -40.80
N ASN A 389 13.05 14.80 -41.63
CA ASN A 389 14.28 15.54 -41.94
C ASN A 389 15.05 15.97 -40.68
N ALA A 390 15.10 15.10 -39.67
CA ALA A 390 15.89 15.30 -38.48
C ALA A 390 17.38 15.31 -38.81
N ARG A 391 18.12 16.19 -38.13
CA ARG A 391 19.58 16.25 -38.18
C ARG A 391 20.15 15.86 -36.84
N ILE A 392 21.00 14.83 -36.83
CA ILE A 392 21.72 14.36 -35.64
C ILE A 392 23.16 14.80 -35.80
N GLU A 393 23.73 15.43 -34.79
CA GLU A 393 25.09 15.96 -34.80
C GLU A 393 25.85 15.46 -33.57
N LEU A 394 27.01 14.85 -33.80
CA LEU A 394 28.01 14.59 -32.78
C LEU A 394 28.98 15.78 -32.76
N LEU A 395 29.12 16.45 -31.63
CA LEU A 395 29.95 17.65 -31.48
C LEU A 395 31.14 17.41 -30.54
N ARG A 396 32.22 18.14 -30.79
CA ARG A 396 33.41 18.26 -29.93
C ARG A 396 33.72 19.72 -29.67
N GLY A 397 33.66 20.14 -28.40
CA GLY A 397 33.87 21.54 -28.02
C GLY A 397 32.98 22.53 -28.80
N GLY A 398 31.74 22.14 -29.10
CA GLY A 398 30.78 22.93 -29.89
C GLY A 398 30.95 22.85 -31.42
N ARG A 399 31.94 22.12 -31.94
CA ARG A 399 32.13 21.91 -33.39
C ARG A 399 31.56 20.55 -33.81
N VAL A 400 30.80 20.51 -34.90
CA VAL A 400 30.27 19.26 -35.46
C VAL A 400 31.41 18.37 -35.96
N LEU A 401 31.55 17.18 -35.39
CA LEU A 401 32.45 16.12 -35.85
C LEU A 401 31.82 15.35 -37.01
N VAL A 402 30.59 14.88 -36.80
CA VAL A 402 29.81 14.10 -37.77
C VAL A 402 28.36 14.54 -37.68
N GLN A 403 27.67 14.55 -38.82
CA GLN A 403 26.25 14.81 -38.91
C GLN A 403 25.55 13.76 -39.77
N TRP A 404 24.30 13.48 -39.43
CA TRP A 404 23.41 12.61 -40.19
C TRP A 404 22.09 13.33 -40.46
N GLY A 405 21.60 13.26 -41.69
CA GLY A 405 20.23 13.62 -42.03
C GLY A 405 19.41 12.34 -42.13
N THR A 406 18.35 12.23 -41.34
CA THR A 406 17.47 11.06 -41.34
C THR A 406 16.03 11.45 -41.00
N ASN A 407 15.10 10.53 -41.13
CA ASN A 407 13.78 10.68 -40.54
C ASN A 407 13.77 9.88 -39.24
N LEU A 408 13.40 10.49 -38.12
CA LEU A 408 13.21 9.78 -36.86
C LEU A 408 11.72 9.59 -36.62
N ALA A 409 11.35 8.47 -36.00
CA ALA A 409 9.99 8.19 -35.57
C ALA A 409 10.04 7.08 -34.49
N PRO A 410 8.96 6.87 -33.73
CA PRO A 410 8.92 5.81 -32.72
C PRO A 410 9.20 4.40 -33.27
N ASP A 411 8.86 4.16 -34.54
CA ASP A 411 9.13 2.92 -35.28
C ASP A 411 10.47 2.92 -36.03
N ARG A 412 11.25 3.99 -35.91
CA ARG A 412 12.51 4.19 -36.64
C ARG A 412 13.54 4.91 -35.76
N PRO A 413 14.10 4.22 -34.75
CA PRO A 413 15.23 4.71 -33.98
C PRO A 413 16.49 4.81 -34.85
N PHE A 414 17.46 5.59 -34.39
CA PHE A 414 18.76 5.75 -35.05
C PHE A 414 19.88 5.24 -34.16
N ARG A 415 20.85 4.54 -34.74
CA ARG A 415 22.07 4.09 -34.07
C ARG A 415 23.27 4.23 -35.00
N ALA A 416 24.40 4.68 -34.48
CA ALA A 416 25.65 4.78 -35.21
C ALA A 416 26.86 4.56 -34.28
N GLU A 417 27.98 4.17 -34.89
CA GLU A 417 29.29 4.14 -34.23
C GLU A 417 30.25 5.07 -34.97
N VAL A 418 31.03 5.84 -34.23
CA VAL A 418 32.04 6.75 -34.77
C VAL A 418 33.36 6.56 -34.02
N PRO A 419 34.49 6.36 -34.71
CA PRO A 419 35.80 6.38 -34.06
C PRO A 419 36.07 7.75 -33.44
N VAL A 420 36.47 7.77 -32.16
CA VAL A 420 36.78 8.99 -31.38
C VAL A 420 38.01 8.76 -30.51
N ASP A 421 38.66 9.84 -30.07
CA ASP A 421 39.71 9.74 -29.07
C ASP A 421 39.07 9.68 -27.66
N ALA A 422 39.57 8.80 -26.79
CA ALA A 422 38.95 8.42 -25.52
C ALA A 422 38.93 9.57 -24.49
N GLU A 423 39.73 10.62 -24.68
CA GLU A 423 39.78 11.80 -23.80
C GLU A 423 38.86 12.95 -24.24
N GLU A 424 38.09 12.81 -25.32
CA GLU A 424 37.31 13.92 -25.91
C GLU A 424 35.97 14.19 -25.20
N ARG A 425 35.68 15.47 -24.93
CA ARG A 425 34.33 15.91 -24.52
C ARG A 425 33.39 15.96 -25.72
N LEU A 426 32.53 14.96 -25.82
CA LEU A 426 31.52 14.83 -26.86
C LEU A 426 30.17 15.39 -26.41
N ALA A 427 29.38 15.84 -27.39
CA ALA A 427 27.99 16.22 -27.20
C ALA A 427 27.14 15.68 -28.34
N LEU A 428 25.88 15.38 -28.07
CA LEU A 428 24.92 14.96 -29.08
C LEU A 428 23.82 16.01 -29.18
N ARG A 429 23.48 16.40 -30.40
CA ARG A 429 22.40 17.33 -30.71
C ARG A 429 21.46 16.73 -31.75
N VAL A 430 20.16 16.86 -31.50
CA VAL A 430 19.08 16.43 -32.41
C VAL A 430 18.25 17.66 -32.77
N LEU A 431 18.09 17.89 -34.07
CA LEU A 431 17.43 19.05 -34.64
C LEU A 431 16.28 18.61 -35.55
N ALA A 432 15.16 19.33 -35.51
CA ALA A 432 14.09 19.26 -36.48
C ALA A 432 14.09 20.56 -37.31
N GLY A 433 14.70 20.52 -38.49
CA GLY A 433 15.05 21.74 -39.23
C GLY A 433 16.09 22.56 -38.46
N GLU A 434 15.73 23.79 -38.08
CA GLU A 434 16.55 24.68 -37.24
C GLU A 434 16.17 24.63 -35.74
N ARG A 435 15.11 23.91 -35.38
CA ARG A 435 14.67 23.77 -33.98
C ARG A 435 15.50 22.69 -33.30
N GLU A 436 16.17 23.05 -32.21
CA GLU A 436 16.81 22.08 -31.30
C GLU A 436 15.73 21.31 -30.54
N VAL A 437 15.70 19.99 -30.72
CA VAL A 437 14.78 19.06 -30.06
C VAL A 437 15.46 18.47 -28.81
N PHE A 438 16.75 18.20 -28.93
CA PHE A 438 17.53 17.62 -27.86
C PHE A 438 18.99 18.06 -27.98
N SER A 439 19.64 18.30 -26.85
CA SER A 439 21.08 18.58 -26.79
C SER A 439 21.63 18.14 -25.44
N CYS A 440 22.73 17.37 -25.45
CA CYS A 440 23.44 17.00 -24.22
C CYS A 440 24.94 16.88 -24.45
N THR A 441 25.75 17.21 -23.45
CA THR A 441 27.18 16.92 -23.37
C THR A 441 27.42 15.66 -22.55
N LEU A 442 28.41 14.82 -22.87
CA LEU A 442 28.76 13.56 -22.17
C LEU A 442 29.18 13.74 -20.70
N GLU A 443 29.01 14.94 -20.13
CA GLU A 443 29.26 15.19 -18.72
C GLU A 443 28.15 14.53 -17.89
N PRO A 444 28.50 13.75 -16.85
CA PRO A 444 27.51 13.18 -15.95
C PRO A 444 26.69 14.30 -15.31
N PRO A 445 25.39 14.07 -15.03
CA PRO A 445 24.53 15.13 -14.54
C PRO A 445 25.06 15.69 -13.22
N GLU A 446 24.84 16.97 -12.98
CA GLU A 446 25.15 17.57 -11.68
C GLU A 446 24.15 17.04 -10.66
N ALA A 447 24.62 16.18 -9.76
CA ALA A 447 23.83 15.79 -8.62
C ALA A 447 23.69 16.97 -7.64
N GLY A 448 22.53 17.02 -6.98
CA GLY A 448 22.35 17.83 -5.79
C GLY A 448 23.25 17.39 -4.63
N LYS A 449 23.25 18.19 -3.56
CA LYS A 449 23.73 17.71 -2.27
C LYS A 449 22.65 16.77 -1.72
N PRO A 450 22.98 15.54 -1.27
CA PRO A 450 22.00 14.72 -0.58
C PRO A 450 21.46 15.48 0.65
N PRO A 451 20.17 15.31 0.99
CA PRO A 451 19.59 15.96 2.15
C PRO A 451 20.33 15.53 3.43
N GLU A 452 20.55 16.47 4.34
CA GLU A 452 21.07 16.16 5.66
C GLU A 452 19.97 15.47 6.47
N ILE A 453 20.27 14.26 6.98
CA ILE A 453 19.38 13.57 7.93
C ILE A 453 19.67 14.13 9.31
N PRO A 454 18.73 14.86 9.95
CA PRO A 454 18.95 15.41 11.27
C PRO A 454 19.13 14.28 12.29
N THR A 455 20.12 14.37 13.17
CA THR A 455 20.21 13.50 14.34
C THR A 455 19.08 13.83 15.31
N GLU A 456 18.33 12.81 15.75
CA GLU A 456 17.28 12.98 16.75
C GLU A 456 17.87 13.46 18.08
N ARG A 457 17.31 14.54 18.62
CA ARG A 457 17.63 15.05 19.96
C ARG A 457 16.69 14.44 21.00
N PRO A 458 17.14 14.21 22.25
CA PRO A 458 16.28 13.74 23.33
C PRO A 458 15.07 14.66 23.52
N GLU A 459 13.90 14.07 23.78
CA GLU A 459 12.64 14.82 23.85
C GLU A 459 12.62 15.88 24.96
N GLU A 460 13.38 15.65 26.02
CA GLU A 460 13.50 16.53 27.18
C GLU A 460 14.11 17.88 26.77
N GLU A 461 15.00 17.86 25.78
CA GLU A 461 15.74 19.01 25.27
C GLU A 461 15.01 19.79 24.17
N LEU A 462 13.88 19.27 23.68
CA LEU A 462 13.09 19.92 22.64
C LEU A 462 12.29 21.09 23.23
N SER A 463 12.29 22.21 22.53
CA SER A 463 11.39 23.34 22.80
C SER A 463 9.92 22.95 22.59
N THR A 464 9.01 23.78 23.09
CA THR A 464 7.55 23.60 22.88
C THR A 464 7.19 23.51 21.39
N GLU A 465 7.85 24.31 20.55
CA GLU A 465 7.66 24.30 19.09
C GLU A 465 8.17 23.00 18.47
N GLU A 466 9.41 22.57 18.81
CA GLU A 466 9.98 21.32 18.31
C GLU A 466 9.14 20.10 18.72
N LEU A 467 8.58 20.07 19.93
CA LEU A 467 7.64 19.03 20.36
C LEU A 467 6.38 18.99 19.50
N CYS A 468 5.83 20.15 19.12
CA CYS A 468 4.67 20.22 18.23
C CYS A 468 5.00 19.82 16.80
N VAL A 469 6.19 20.18 16.29
CA VAL A 469 6.66 19.71 14.98
C VAL A 469 6.80 18.19 14.98
N LYS A 470 7.38 17.62 16.05
CA LYS A 470 7.48 16.16 16.22
C LYS A 470 6.09 15.51 16.28
N ALA A 471 5.16 16.09 17.05
CA ALA A 471 3.76 15.62 17.13
C ALA A 471 3.07 15.59 15.75
N ARG A 472 3.22 16.66 14.94
CA ARG A 472 2.72 16.69 13.55
C ARG A 472 3.35 15.61 12.68
N GLY A 473 4.63 15.28 12.89
CA GLY A 473 5.30 14.15 12.24
C GLY A 473 4.63 12.82 12.55
N HIS A 474 4.28 12.58 13.82
CA HIS A 474 3.52 11.40 14.23
C HIS A 474 2.09 11.39 13.66
N GLU A 475 1.40 12.54 13.59
CA GLU A 475 0.11 12.63 12.89
C GLU A 475 0.21 12.20 11.42
N LYS A 476 1.25 12.65 10.71
CA LYS A 476 1.52 12.26 9.31
C LYS A 476 1.76 10.75 9.15
N ARG A 477 2.30 10.09 10.18
CA ARG A 477 2.46 8.63 10.23
C ARG A 477 1.23 7.88 10.77
N GLN A 478 0.12 8.56 11.03
CA GLN A 478 -1.09 7.99 11.67
C GLN A 478 -0.84 7.45 13.09
N GLU A 479 0.20 7.92 13.77
CA GLU A 479 0.54 7.57 15.15
C GLU A 479 -0.15 8.55 16.11
N GLU A 480 -1.49 8.56 16.08
CA GLU A 480 -2.32 9.57 16.77
C GLU A 480 -2.10 9.60 18.29
N ASP A 481 -1.92 8.44 18.93
CA ASP A 481 -1.65 8.34 20.37
C ASP A 481 -0.34 9.05 20.76
N GLU A 482 0.67 8.91 19.90
CA GLU A 482 2.00 9.50 20.11
C GLU A 482 2.00 11.00 19.78
N ALA A 483 1.27 11.40 18.74
CA ALA A 483 1.01 12.82 18.45
C ALA A 483 0.30 13.51 19.63
N GLU A 484 -0.74 12.88 20.18
CA GLU A 484 -1.46 13.41 21.35
C GLU A 484 -0.55 13.55 22.57
N ARG A 485 0.29 12.54 22.85
CA ARG A 485 1.26 12.58 23.95
C ARG A 485 2.21 13.76 23.82
N LEU A 486 2.76 13.98 22.63
CA LEU A 486 3.71 15.06 22.37
C LEU A 486 3.06 16.45 22.41
N TYR A 487 1.82 16.60 21.93
CA TYR A 487 1.06 17.84 22.09
C TYR A 487 0.79 18.16 23.56
N LYS A 488 0.42 17.15 24.36
CA LYS A 488 0.25 17.33 25.82
C LYS A 488 1.57 17.71 26.49
N LYS A 489 2.69 17.09 26.10
CA LYS A 489 4.04 17.45 26.60
C LYS A 489 4.42 18.89 26.23
N ALA A 490 4.03 19.37 25.05
CA ALA A 490 4.19 20.77 24.68
C ALA A 490 3.36 21.70 25.59
N LEU A 491 2.11 21.33 25.89
CA LEU A 491 1.23 22.09 26.80
C LEU A 491 1.69 22.05 28.27
N GLU A 492 2.41 21.01 28.70
CA GLU A 492 3.07 21.00 30.02
C GLU A 492 4.14 22.10 30.13
N LYS A 493 4.82 22.42 29.02
CA LYS A 493 5.83 23.50 28.96
C LYS A 493 5.20 24.88 28.77
N ASP A 494 4.17 24.99 27.94
CA ASP A 494 3.38 26.22 27.74
C ASP A 494 1.88 25.88 27.60
N PRO A 495 1.10 26.01 28.69
CA PRO A 495 -0.32 25.67 28.69
C PRO A 495 -1.20 26.47 27.72
N GLY A 496 -0.70 27.59 27.18
CA GLY A 496 -1.41 28.41 26.20
C GLY A 496 -0.90 28.24 24.77
N PHE A 497 -0.05 27.24 24.49
CA PHE A 497 0.58 27.11 23.18
C PHE A 497 -0.43 26.74 22.08
N SER A 498 -0.82 27.74 21.29
CA SER A 498 -1.86 27.62 20.25
C SER A 498 -1.64 26.44 19.28
N PRO A 499 -0.44 26.19 18.70
CA PRO A 499 -0.25 25.05 17.80
C PRO A 499 -0.56 23.68 18.40
N ALA A 500 -0.26 23.46 19.69
CA ALA A 500 -0.59 22.20 20.35
C ALA A 500 -2.10 22.05 20.55
N HIS A 501 -2.77 23.13 20.95
CA HIS A 501 -4.22 23.15 21.06
C HIS A 501 -4.93 22.95 19.70
N LYS A 502 -4.40 23.52 18.61
CA LYS A 502 -4.89 23.23 17.24
C LYS A 502 -4.75 21.76 16.86
N GLY A 503 -3.58 21.18 17.13
CA GLY A 503 -3.32 19.76 16.90
C GLY A 503 -4.30 18.86 17.67
N LEU A 504 -4.45 19.08 18.97
CA LEU A 504 -5.41 18.35 19.80
C LEU A 504 -6.86 18.58 19.37
N GLY A 505 -7.25 19.81 19.02
CA GLY A 505 -8.58 20.12 18.49
C GLY A 505 -8.89 19.34 17.22
N THR A 506 -7.92 19.25 16.30
CA THR A 506 -8.03 18.45 15.07
C THR A 506 -8.16 16.95 15.36
N LEU A 507 -7.34 16.41 16.27
CA LEU A 507 -7.42 15.01 16.69
C LEU A 507 -8.76 14.69 17.35
N ARG A 508 -9.28 15.60 18.18
CA ARG A 508 -10.58 15.45 18.85
C ARG A 508 -11.76 15.54 17.88
N TYR A 509 -11.71 16.43 16.89
CA TYR A 509 -12.67 16.46 15.79
C TYR A 509 -12.69 15.11 15.05
N LYS A 510 -11.50 14.62 14.65
CA LYS A 510 -11.37 13.31 13.98
C LYS A 510 -11.86 12.17 14.85
N ALA A 511 -11.73 12.23 16.18
CA ALA A 511 -12.26 11.21 17.09
C ALA A 511 -13.78 11.30 17.32
N GLY A 512 -14.46 12.33 16.80
CA GLY A 512 -15.87 12.63 17.11
C GLY A 512 -16.07 13.17 18.53
N ARG A 513 -15.02 13.64 19.19
CA ARG A 513 -15.05 14.26 20.53
C ARG A 513 -15.24 15.78 20.39
N LEU A 514 -16.36 16.19 19.83
CA LEU A 514 -16.60 17.56 19.36
C LEU A 514 -16.49 18.62 20.48
N ARG A 515 -17.03 18.34 21.68
CA ARG A 515 -16.92 19.27 22.82
C ARG A 515 -15.47 19.44 23.32
N GLU A 516 -14.67 18.38 23.30
CA GLU A 516 -13.24 18.48 23.65
C GLU A 516 -12.46 19.24 22.57
N ALA A 517 -12.86 19.08 21.29
CA ALA A 517 -12.29 19.85 20.20
C ALA A 517 -12.57 21.35 20.37
N GLU A 518 -13.82 21.72 20.69
CA GLU A 518 -14.24 23.09 20.99
C GLU A 518 -13.39 23.69 22.12
N GLU A 519 -13.24 22.98 23.24
CA GLU A 519 -12.45 23.45 24.38
C GLU A 519 -11.01 23.78 23.99
N HIS A 520 -10.35 22.89 23.26
CA HIS A 520 -8.98 23.14 22.80
C HIS A 520 -8.90 24.31 21.82
N LEU A 521 -9.82 24.40 20.87
CA LEU A 521 -9.81 25.48 19.86
C LEU A 521 -10.12 26.85 20.48
N ARG A 522 -11.01 26.92 21.48
CA ARG A 522 -11.23 28.17 22.24
C ARG A 522 -9.96 28.62 22.97
N ARG A 523 -9.23 27.70 23.61
CA ARG A 523 -7.92 28.03 24.23
C ARG A 523 -6.88 28.48 23.21
N ALA A 524 -6.87 27.90 22.00
CA ALA A 524 -6.01 28.38 20.92
C ALA A 524 -6.39 29.80 20.48
N SER A 525 -7.69 30.10 20.41
CA SER A 525 -8.24 31.42 20.06
C SER A 525 -7.90 32.48 21.12
N ASP A 526 -8.02 32.14 22.41
CA ASP A 526 -7.64 33.04 23.52
C ASP A 526 -6.18 33.52 23.41
N ARG A 527 -5.28 32.63 22.95
CA ARG A 527 -3.87 32.98 22.71
C ARG A 527 -3.66 33.72 21.40
N SER A 528 -4.34 33.29 20.34
CA SER A 528 -4.15 33.73 18.96
C SER A 528 -5.48 34.16 18.34
N PRO A 529 -6.07 35.30 18.75
CA PRO A 529 -7.44 35.68 18.42
C PRO A 529 -7.67 36.14 16.96
N HIS A 530 -6.65 35.98 16.12
CA HIS A 530 -6.70 36.31 14.69
C HIS A 530 -6.13 35.15 13.84
N ASP A 531 -5.95 33.96 14.41
CA ASP A 531 -5.48 32.78 13.68
C ASP A 531 -6.64 32.21 12.84
N PRO A 532 -6.61 32.34 11.50
CA PRO A 532 -7.72 31.93 10.65
C PRO A 532 -7.98 30.42 10.69
N GLU A 533 -6.96 29.60 10.93
CA GLU A 533 -7.11 28.14 11.04
C GLU A 533 -7.89 27.76 12.30
N VAL A 534 -7.68 28.47 13.41
CA VAL A 534 -8.44 28.27 14.66
C VAL A 534 -9.91 28.59 14.45
N HIS A 535 -10.19 29.77 13.89
CA HIS A 535 -11.55 30.22 13.63
C HIS A 535 -12.28 29.27 12.65
N TYR A 536 -11.60 28.83 11.59
CA TYR A 536 -12.16 27.86 10.66
C TYR A 536 -12.51 26.52 11.35
N LEU A 537 -11.55 25.93 12.08
CA LEU A 537 -11.76 24.65 12.77
C LEU A 537 -12.86 24.77 13.85
N LEU A 538 -12.91 25.90 14.57
CA LEU A 538 -13.93 26.15 15.57
C LEU A 538 -15.31 26.30 14.92
N GLY A 539 -15.40 27.01 13.80
CA GLY A 539 -16.63 27.10 13.00
C GLY A 539 -17.13 25.74 12.52
N ALA A 540 -16.23 24.89 12.01
CA ALA A 540 -16.57 23.51 11.63
C ALA A 540 -17.04 22.67 12.83
N VAL A 541 -16.39 22.78 13.99
CA VAL A 541 -16.81 22.09 15.23
C VAL A 541 -18.17 22.58 15.72
N LEU A 542 -18.41 23.89 15.73
CA LEU A 542 -19.68 24.48 16.19
C LEU A 542 -20.84 24.09 15.28
N LYS A 543 -20.62 24.01 13.97
CA LYS A 543 -21.60 23.46 13.02
C LYS A 543 -21.98 22.02 13.40
N GLU A 544 -21.01 21.15 13.63
CA GLU A 544 -21.27 19.77 14.04
C GLU A 544 -21.97 19.65 15.40
N LEU A 545 -21.75 20.62 16.31
CA LEU A 545 -22.45 20.70 17.59
C LEU A 545 -23.87 21.29 17.48
N GLY A 546 -24.25 21.82 16.32
CA GLY A 546 -25.54 22.48 16.06
C GLY A 546 -25.60 23.96 16.50
N ASP A 547 -24.49 24.56 16.94
CA ASP A 547 -24.41 26.00 17.21
C ASP A 547 -24.12 26.77 15.90
N LEU A 548 -25.16 26.89 15.08
CA LEU A 548 -25.04 27.46 13.73
C LEU A 548 -24.68 28.95 13.75
N SER A 549 -25.16 29.71 14.74
CA SER A 549 -24.84 31.14 14.87
C SER A 549 -23.38 31.33 15.28
N GLY A 550 -22.89 30.57 16.26
CA GLY A 550 -21.48 30.60 16.63
C GLY A 550 -20.58 30.14 15.49
N ALA A 551 -21.02 29.14 14.72
CA ALA A 551 -20.30 28.69 13.53
C ALA A 551 -20.16 29.80 12.48
N GLU A 552 -21.25 30.51 12.15
CA GLU A 552 -21.22 31.62 11.18
C GLU A 552 -20.24 32.73 11.60
N ASP A 553 -20.26 33.13 12.88
CA ASP A 553 -19.35 34.17 13.41
C ASP A 553 -17.87 33.77 13.24
N GLU A 554 -17.51 32.54 13.61
CA GLU A 554 -16.15 32.03 13.51
C GLU A 554 -15.70 31.85 12.05
N LEU A 555 -16.59 31.38 11.16
CA LEU A 555 -16.28 31.24 9.73
C LEU A 555 -16.07 32.61 9.04
N TRP A 556 -16.84 33.63 9.41
CA TRP A 556 -16.60 35.02 8.98
C TRP A 556 -15.36 35.67 9.62
N ALA A 557 -14.78 35.09 10.68
CA ALA A 557 -13.46 35.50 11.15
C ALA A 557 -12.35 34.87 10.27
N ALA A 558 -12.55 33.63 9.80
CA ALA A 558 -11.59 32.91 8.97
C ALA A 558 -11.56 33.34 7.49
N PHE A 559 -12.66 33.84 6.92
CA PHE A 559 -12.82 33.93 5.45
C PHE A 559 -11.77 34.78 4.70
N ARG A 560 -11.05 35.68 5.40
CA ARG A 560 -10.08 36.61 4.79
C ARG A 560 -8.75 35.92 4.43
N ASP A 561 -8.47 34.77 5.03
CA ASP A 561 -7.27 33.99 4.74
C ASP A 561 -7.40 33.26 3.41
N ARG A 562 -6.29 33.09 2.68
CA ARG A 562 -6.31 32.39 1.39
C ARG A 562 -6.47 30.87 1.54
N GLY A 563 -5.94 30.28 2.61
CA GLY A 563 -6.02 28.83 2.84
C GLY A 563 -7.34 28.41 3.47
N CYS A 564 -7.82 29.18 4.46
CA CYS A 564 -9.04 28.88 5.20
C CYS A 564 -10.29 29.56 4.60
N GLY A 565 -10.12 30.53 3.71
CA GLY A 565 -11.20 31.33 3.14
C GLY A 565 -12.19 30.54 2.30
N PRO A 566 -11.75 29.85 1.23
CA PRO A 566 -12.61 29.00 0.41
C PRO A 566 -13.39 27.94 1.22
N PRO A 567 -12.75 27.11 2.09
CA PRO A 567 -13.51 26.12 2.86
C PRO A 567 -14.44 26.77 3.91
N ALA A 568 -14.11 27.95 4.46
CA ALA A 568 -15.03 28.67 5.35
C ALA A 568 -16.27 29.19 4.60
N LEU A 569 -16.09 29.76 3.42
CA LEU A 569 -17.19 30.22 2.56
C LEU A 569 -18.08 29.06 2.09
N TYR A 570 -17.49 27.89 1.85
CA TYR A 570 -18.24 26.69 1.52
C TYR A 570 -19.15 26.25 2.68
N ILE A 571 -18.65 26.17 3.91
CA ILE A 571 -19.49 25.83 5.08
C ILE A 571 -20.58 26.89 5.31
N LEU A 572 -20.28 28.18 5.11
CA LEU A 572 -21.29 29.24 5.15
C LEU A 572 -22.38 29.05 4.09
N ALA A 573 -22.04 28.52 2.91
CA ALA A 573 -23.02 28.20 1.88
C ALA A 573 -23.89 26.99 2.25
N GLU A 574 -23.32 25.98 2.90
CA GLU A 574 -24.07 24.86 3.48
C GLU A 574 -25.10 25.36 4.51
N LEU A 575 -24.70 26.24 5.43
CA LEU A 575 -25.62 26.84 6.41
C LEU A 575 -26.76 27.61 5.72
N ALA A 576 -26.43 28.45 4.74
CA ALA A 576 -27.43 29.21 3.98
C ALA A 576 -28.39 28.29 3.19
N ALA A 577 -27.88 27.19 2.63
CA ALA A 577 -28.70 26.21 1.92
C ALA A 577 -29.68 25.50 2.87
N GLY A 578 -29.24 25.14 4.08
CA GLY A 578 -30.08 24.52 5.10
C GLY A 578 -31.18 25.44 5.64
N GLU A 579 -30.94 26.76 5.65
CA GLU A 579 -31.95 27.78 5.97
C GLU A 579 -32.94 28.02 4.82
N GLY A 580 -32.68 27.46 3.63
CA GLY A 580 -33.44 27.70 2.41
C GLY A 580 -33.12 29.03 1.71
N ASP A 581 -32.08 29.77 2.15
CA ASP A 581 -31.58 30.96 1.45
C ASP A 581 -30.61 30.56 0.32
N TYR A 582 -31.20 29.96 -0.71
CA TYR A 582 -30.47 29.51 -1.90
C TYR A 582 -29.78 30.66 -2.65
N GLY A 583 -30.28 31.90 -2.52
CA GLY A 583 -29.66 33.08 -3.13
C GLY A 583 -28.32 33.43 -2.48
N LYS A 584 -28.29 33.45 -1.13
CA LYS A 584 -27.03 33.62 -0.37
C LYS A 584 -26.08 32.46 -0.63
N ALA A 585 -26.57 31.22 -0.62
CA ALA A 585 -25.76 30.02 -0.89
C ALA A 585 -25.08 30.09 -2.27
N GLU A 586 -25.82 30.41 -3.34
CA GLU A 586 -25.25 30.58 -4.68
C GLU A 586 -24.13 31.63 -4.70
N GLY A 587 -24.37 32.79 -4.09
CA GLY A 587 -23.40 33.88 -4.06
C GLY A 587 -22.09 33.49 -3.35
N LEU A 588 -22.20 32.73 -2.26
CA LEU A 588 -21.05 32.20 -1.52
C LEU A 588 -20.29 31.15 -2.35
N LEU A 589 -20.98 30.19 -2.96
CA LEU A 589 -20.37 29.13 -3.77
C LEU A 589 -19.64 29.67 -4.99
N ARG A 590 -20.24 30.64 -5.70
CA ARG A 590 -19.55 31.32 -6.81
C ARG A 590 -18.30 32.06 -6.34
N ARG A 591 -18.28 32.55 -5.10
CA ARG A 591 -17.08 33.15 -4.51
C ARG A 591 -16.02 32.12 -4.13
N VAL A 592 -16.42 30.93 -3.65
CA VAL A 592 -15.50 29.79 -3.47
C VAL A 592 -14.84 29.49 -4.81
N LEU A 593 -15.62 29.25 -5.87
CA LEU A 593 -15.11 28.89 -7.20
C LEU A 593 -14.29 29.99 -7.88
N ALA A 594 -14.48 31.26 -7.49
CA ALA A 594 -13.63 32.35 -7.95
C ALA A 594 -12.26 32.38 -7.24
N LEU A 595 -12.16 31.84 -6.03
CA LEU A 595 -10.92 31.75 -5.25
C LEU A 595 -10.20 30.42 -5.49
N ASP A 596 -10.96 29.33 -5.61
CA ASP A 596 -10.51 27.97 -5.89
C ASP A 596 -11.44 27.30 -6.90
N PRO A 597 -11.11 27.38 -8.22
CA PRO A 597 -11.90 26.76 -9.28
C PRO A 597 -11.88 25.22 -9.28
N GLU A 598 -10.97 24.60 -8.50
CA GLU A 598 -10.80 23.14 -8.42
C GLU A 598 -11.58 22.52 -7.26
N ASP A 599 -12.28 23.31 -6.43
CA ASP A 599 -13.13 22.80 -5.36
C ASP A 599 -14.36 22.07 -5.93
N VAL A 600 -14.23 20.75 -6.06
CA VAL A 600 -15.28 19.86 -6.58
C VAL A 600 -16.54 19.83 -5.71
N ARG A 601 -16.41 20.05 -4.38
CA ARG A 601 -17.56 20.11 -3.47
C ARG A 601 -18.40 21.35 -3.76
N ALA A 602 -17.75 22.49 -3.99
CA ALA A 602 -18.44 23.74 -4.29
C ALA A 602 -19.21 23.69 -5.61
N TRP A 603 -18.65 23.04 -6.64
CA TRP A 603 -19.34 22.82 -7.92
C TRP A 603 -20.62 21.99 -7.76
N GLY A 604 -20.54 20.85 -7.06
CA GLY A 604 -21.69 19.97 -6.84
C GLY A 604 -22.79 20.64 -6.03
N LEU A 605 -22.45 21.32 -4.93
CA LEU A 605 -23.44 22.03 -4.11
C LEU A 605 -24.05 23.22 -4.87
N LEU A 606 -23.29 23.89 -5.74
CA LEU A 606 -23.83 24.96 -6.60
C LEU A 606 -24.88 24.42 -7.58
N ALA A 607 -24.64 23.25 -8.18
CA ALA A 607 -25.63 22.61 -9.05
C ALA A 607 -26.92 22.29 -8.29
N ALA A 608 -26.81 21.72 -7.08
CA ALA A 608 -27.96 21.45 -6.21
C ALA A 608 -28.75 22.71 -5.86
N VAL A 609 -28.07 23.77 -5.42
CA VAL A 609 -28.69 25.06 -5.08
C VAL A 609 -29.41 25.68 -6.28
N LEU A 610 -28.80 25.66 -7.47
CA LEU A 610 -29.43 26.18 -8.69
C LEU A 610 -30.68 25.37 -9.08
N ARG A 611 -30.64 24.04 -8.95
CA ARG A 611 -31.81 23.20 -9.20
C ARG A 611 -32.93 23.51 -8.22
N LEU A 612 -32.64 23.67 -6.93
CA LEU A 612 -33.61 24.00 -5.89
C LEU A 612 -34.24 25.40 -6.09
N GLN A 613 -33.54 26.33 -6.73
CA GLN A 613 -34.10 27.60 -7.20
C GLN A 613 -35.01 27.46 -8.45
N GLY A 614 -35.15 26.26 -9.01
CA GLY A 614 -35.89 26.02 -10.25
C GLY A 614 -35.11 26.33 -11.54
N ARG A 615 -33.79 26.54 -11.45
CA ARG A 615 -32.91 26.88 -12.59
C ARG A 615 -32.19 25.64 -13.13
N ALA A 616 -32.97 24.63 -13.52
CA ALA A 616 -32.47 23.32 -13.94
C ALA A 616 -31.46 23.37 -15.12
N GLY A 617 -31.65 24.30 -16.08
CA GLY A 617 -30.70 24.47 -17.19
C GLY A 617 -29.30 24.84 -16.70
N GLU A 618 -29.20 25.87 -15.87
CA GLU A 618 -27.93 26.33 -15.30
C GLU A 618 -27.33 25.28 -14.34
N ALA A 619 -28.16 24.59 -13.55
CA ALA A 619 -27.72 23.47 -12.73
C ALA A 619 -27.05 22.37 -13.57
N SER A 620 -27.64 22.02 -14.71
CA SER A 620 -27.07 21.01 -15.61
C SER A 620 -25.75 21.47 -16.25
N ASP A 621 -25.61 22.75 -16.55
CA ASP A 621 -24.37 23.30 -17.12
C ASP A 621 -23.25 23.32 -16.08
N VAL A 622 -23.54 23.75 -14.85
CA VAL A 622 -22.61 23.69 -13.71
C VAL A 622 -22.20 22.26 -13.40
N ALA A 623 -23.14 21.31 -13.41
CA ALA A 623 -22.83 19.90 -13.19
C ALA A 623 -21.94 19.31 -14.30
N ARG A 624 -22.14 19.69 -15.56
CA ARG A 624 -21.23 19.27 -16.66
C ARG A 624 -19.84 19.86 -16.50
N GLU A 625 -19.73 21.14 -16.15
CA GLU A 625 -18.45 21.80 -15.90
C GLU A 625 -17.68 21.13 -14.73
N ALA A 626 -18.41 20.68 -13.71
CA ALA A 626 -17.86 19.89 -12.62
C ALA A 626 -17.35 18.52 -13.11
N LEU A 627 -18.13 17.79 -13.92
CA LEU A 627 -17.76 16.49 -14.49
C LEU A 627 -16.63 16.59 -15.53
N ASP A 628 -16.46 17.75 -16.17
CA ASP A 628 -15.33 18.02 -17.04
C ASP A 628 -14.02 18.11 -16.24
N ARG A 629 -14.06 18.66 -15.02
CA ARG A 629 -12.95 18.54 -14.07
C ARG A 629 -12.87 17.11 -13.56
N ASP A 630 -13.87 16.64 -12.84
CA ASP A 630 -13.86 15.34 -12.18
C ASP A 630 -14.98 14.46 -12.72
N PRO A 631 -14.69 13.59 -13.71
CA PRO A 631 -15.71 12.75 -14.34
C PRO A 631 -16.25 11.65 -13.42
N LEU A 632 -15.71 11.51 -12.20
CA LEU A 632 -16.14 10.56 -11.19
C LEU A 632 -16.82 11.27 -10.01
N ASP A 633 -17.18 12.56 -10.12
CA ASP A 633 -17.85 13.29 -9.04
C ASP A 633 -19.30 12.84 -8.86
N LEU A 634 -19.59 12.27 -7.69
CA LEU A 634 -20.89 11.67 -7.37
C LEU A 634 -22.00 12.72 -7.27
N LEU A 635 -21.72 13.87 -6.65
CA LEU A 635 -22.71 14.91 -6.44
C LEU A 635 -23.06 15.61 -7.75
N ALA A 636 -22.05 15.93 -8.56
CA ALA A 636 -22.25 16.49 -9.89
C ALA A 636 -23.00 15.52 -10.81
N SER A 637 -22.65 14.23 -10.81
CA SER A 637 -23.35 13.24 -11.62
C SER A 637 -24.81 13.07 -11.20
N TRP A 638 -25.08 13.06 -9.89
CA TRP A 638 -26.45 13.02 -9.36
C TRP A 638 -27.23 14.28 -9.72
N GLU A 639 -26.65 15.46 -9.51
CA GLU A 639 -27.30 16.74 -9.82
C GLU A 639 -27.53 16.94 -11.32
N LEU A 640 -26.64 16.43 -12.18
CA LEU A 640 -26.88 16.40 -13.62
C LEU A 640 -28.14 15.59 -13.93
N TRP A 641 -28.26 14.37 -13.40
CA TRP A 641 -29.46 13.54 -13.60
C TRP A 641 -30.71 14.23 -13.06
N ARG A 642 -30.65 14.81 -11.85
CA ARG A 642 -31.80 15.47 -11.23
C ARG A 642 -32.22 16.74 -11.97
N ALA A 643 -31.29 17.43 -12.62
CA ALA A 643 -31.57 18.61 -13.42
C ALA A 643 -32.15 18.26 -14.80
N THR A 644 -31.69 17.16 -15.43
CA THR A 644 -32.09 16.79 -16.80
C THR A 644 -33.27 15.81 -16.86
N GLY A 645 -33.41 14.95 -15.85
CA GLY A 645 -34.37 13.84 -15.82
C GLY A 645 -34.11 12.75 -16.87
N ARG A 646 -32.94 12.74 -17.53
CA ARG A 646 -32.63 11.77 -18.59
C ARG A 646 -32.15 10.45 -17.99
N GLU A 647 -32.66 9.34 -18.52
CA GLU A 647 -32.25 8.00 -18.07
C GLU A 647 -30.76 7.73 -18.32
N GLU A 648 -30.18 8.26 -19.41
CA GLU A 648 -28.75 8.16 -19.71
C GLU A 648 -27.87 8.76 -18.58
N ASP A 649 -28.30 9.89 -18.00
CA ASP A 649 -27.58 10.53 -16.90
C ASP A 649 -27.72 9.70 -15.60
N ARG A 650 -28.88 9.05 -15.39
CA ARG A 650 -29.10 8.13 -14.27
C ARG A 650 -28.23 6.88 -14.37
N GLU A 651 -28.14 6.29 -15.56
CA GLU A 651 -27.31 5.12 -15.83
C GLU A 651 -25.82 5.45 -15.64
N ALA A 652 -25.37 6.62 -16.11
CA ALA A 652 -24.02 7.11 -15.89
C ALA A 652 -23.70 7.24 -14.39
N PHE A 653 -24.61 7.83 -13.62
CA PHE A 653 -24.50 7.94 -12.16
C PHE A 653 -24.46 6.57 -11.47
N ARG A 654 -25.40 5.67 -11.78
CA ARG A 654 -25.46 4.32 -11.20
C ARG A 654 -24.20 3.50 -11.48
N ARG A 655 -23.60 3.68 -12.66
CA ARG A 655 -22.33 3.03 -13.02
C ARG A 655 -21.18 3.47 -12.10
N LEU A 656 -21.10 4.76 -11.74
CA LEU A 656 -20.09 5.28 -10.80
C LEU A 656 -20.28 4.72 -9.38
N LEU A 657 -21.50 4.38 -8.97
CA LEU A 657 -21.71 3.85 -7.61
C LEU A 657 -21.39 2.38 -7.49
N ARG A 658 -21.39 1.63 -8.61
CA ARG A 658 -21.12 0.18 -8.65
C ARG A 658 -22.01 -0.67 -7.73
N GLY A 659 -23.14 -0.13 -7.26
CA GLY A 659 -23.97 -0.75 -6.22
C GLY A 659 -23.35 -0.74 -4.81
N GLU A 660 -22.24 -0.02 -4.60
CA GLU A 660 -21.57 0.11 -3.32
C GLU A 660 -22.30 1.13 -2.43
N VAL A 661 -22.92 0.62 -1.36
CA VAL A 661 -23.73 1.42 -0.43
C VAL A 661 -22.92 2.54 0.23
N GLN A 662 -21.63 2.32 0.48
CA GLN A 662 -20.80 3.35 1.11
C GLN A 662 -20.70 4.63 0.26
N LEU A 663 -20.79 4.54 -1.08
CA LEU A 663 -20.75 5.72 -1.95
C LEU A 663 -22.08 6.50 -1.91
N TYR A 664 -23.22 5.81 -1.80
CA TYR A 664 -24.51 6.46 -1.58
C TYR A 664 -24.57 7.18 -0.23
N LEU A 665 -24.05 6.57 0.84
CA LEU A 665 -23.97 7.19 2.16
C LEU A 665 -23.06 8.42 2.16
N GLU A 666 -21.97 8.41 1.38
CA GLU A 666 -21.15 9.61 1.20
C GLU A 666 -21.93 10.73 0.52
N LEU A 667 -22.61 10.44 -0.60
CA LEU A 667 -23.41 11.43 -1.31
C LEU A 667 -24.56 11.97 -0.45
N ALA A 668 -25.22 11.10 0.33
CA ALA A 668 -26.23 11.52 1.29
C ALA A 668 -25.63 12.44 2.36
N SER A 669 -24.43 12.14 2.86
CA SER A 669 -23.71 12.97 3.84
C SER A 669 -23.45 14.38 3.29
N ASP A 670 -23.12 14.53 2.00
CA ASP A 670 -22.94 15.84 1.37
C ASP A 670 -24.22 16.70 1.46
N TYR A 671 -25.42 16.10 1.39
CA TYR A 671 -26.69 16.79 1.60
C TYR A 671 -27.05 16.99 3.08
N GLU A 672 -26.75 16.02 3.93
CA GLU A 672 -26.94 16.16 5.40
C GLU A 672 -26.14 17.35 5.92
N ASP A 673 -24.89 17.51 5.48
CA ASP A 673 -24.02 18.60 5.88
C ASP A 673 -24.53 19.97 5.39
N ALA A 674 -25.24 20.00 4.26
CA ALA A 674 -25.91 21.19 3.74
C ALA A 674 -27.31 21.43 4.34
N GLY A 675 -27.77 20.58 5.26
CA GLY A 675 -29.12 20.66 5.83
C GLY A 675 -30.25 20.38 4.81
N LEU A 676 -29.92 19.78 3.66
CA LEU A 676 -30.86 19.48 2.58
C LEU A 676 -31.47 18.08 2.76
N TRP A 677 -32.18 17.89 3.88
CA TRP A 677 -32.66 16.58 4.33
C TRP A 677 -33.52 15.82 3.31
N GLY A 678 -34.41 16.52 2.60
CA GLY A 678 -35.25 15.91 1.57
C GLY A 678 -34.46 15.40 0.35
N GLU A 679 -33.29 15.98 0.07
CA GLU A 679 -32.40 15.52 -0.99
C GLU A 679 -31.58 14.31 -0.53
N ALA A 680 -31.10 14.31 0.73
CA ALA A 680 -30.46 13.14 1.34
C ALA A 680 -31.39 11.91 1.33
N VAL A 681 -32.68 12.09 1.68
CA VAL A 681 -33.69 11.02 1.64
C VAL A 681 -33.83 10.43 0.23
N GLN A 682 -33.79 11.24 -0.83
CA GLN A 682 -33.90 10.76 -2.20
C GLN A 682 -32.69 9.91 -2.61
N VAL A 683 -31.47 10.32 -2.24
CA VAL A 683 -30.25 9.52 -2.46
C VAL A 683 -30.33 8.18 -1.73
N LEU A 684 -30.77 8.20 -0.47
CA LEU A 684 -30.88 6.99 0.33
C LEU A 684 -31.99 6.04 -0.15
N GLN A 685 -33.07 6.57 -0.71
CA GLN A 685 -34.10 5.76 -1.38
C GLN A 685 -33.54 5.09 -2.64
N GLU A 686 -32.77 5.83 -3.45
CA GLU A 686 -32.06 5.25 -4.60
C GLU A 686 -31.07 4.15 -4.17
N ALA A 687 -30.41 4.31 -3.01
CA ALA A 687 -29.52 3.29 -2.46
C ALA A 687 -30.25 1.97 -2.14
N LEU A 688 -31.52 2.03 -1.73
CA LEU A 688 -32.34 0.84 -1.47
C LEU A 688 -32.73 0.07 -2.75
N ASP A 689 -32.76 0.73 -3.91
CA ASP A 689 -32.93 0.02 -5.18
C ASP A 689 -31.71 -0.87 -5.49
N ALA A 690 -30.51 -0.41 -5.12
CA ALA A 690 -29.26 -1.15 -5.31
C ALA A 690 -29.02 -2.21 -4.21
N ALA A 691 -29.35 -1.89 -2.95
CA ALA A 691 -29.16 -2.77 -1.80
C ALA A 691 -30.41 -2.78 -0.90
N PRO A 692 -31.41 -3.62 -1.21
CA PRO A 692 -32.74 -3.58 -0.57
C PRO A 692 -32.80 -3.82 0.94
N GLU A 693 -31.71 -4.18 1.61
CA GLU A 693 -31.69 -4.51 3.05
C GLU A 693 -30.40 -4.06 3.77
N HIS A 694 -29.96 -2.81 3.57
CA HIS A 694 -28.75 -2.32 4.23
C HIS A 694 -29.01 -1.56 5.55
N PRO A 695 -28.44 -1.99 6.71
CA PRO A 695 -28.73 -1.39 8.01
C PRO A 695 -28.42 0.11 8.10
N LEU A 696 -27.25 0.54 7.61
CA LEU A 696 -26.87 1.97 7.69
C LEU A 696 -27.78 2.85 6.83
N VAL A 697 -28.22 2.38 5.65
CA VAL A 697 -29.14 3.17 4.81
C VAL A 697 -30.45 3.39 5.55
N TYR A 698 -30.95 2.36 6.24
CA TYR A 698 -32.15 2.49 7.06
C TYR A 698 -31.97 3.41 8.28
N TYR A 699 -30.84 3.35 8.98
CA TYR A 699 -30.57 4.29 10.07
C TYR A 699 -30.48 5.74 9.57
N HIS A 700 -29.80 5.98 8.45
CA HIS A 700 -29.73 7.31 7.83
C HIS A 700 -31.10 7.78 7.31
N LEU A 701 -31.91 6.91 6.70
CA LEU A 701 -33.26 7.25 6.26
C LEU A 701 -34.15 7.66 7.42
N GLY A 702 -34.13 6.87 8.50
CA GLY A 702 -34.87 7.20 9.72
C GLY A 702 -34.47 8.57 10.28
N TYR A 703 -33.16 8.83 10.33
CA TYR A 703 -32.61 10.10 10.80
C TYR A 703 -33.00 11.28 9.90
N CYS A 704 -32.76 11.18 8.59
CA CYS A 704 -33.01 12.26 7.64
C CYS A 704 -34.51 12.58 7.52
N LEU A 705 -35.40 11.58 7.59
CA LEU A 705 -36.84 11.82 7.60
C LEU A 705 -37.27 12.61 8.84
N GLU A 706 -36.74 12.28 10.02
CA GLU A 706 -37.02 13.06 11.22
C GLU A 706 -36.53 14.51 11.11
N GLN A 707 -35.34 14.73 10.55
CA GLN A 707 -34.83 16.09 10.31
C GLN A 707 -35.67 16.86 9.27
N ALA A 708 -36.26 16.14 8.30
CA ALA A 708 -37.22 16.71 7.34
C ALA A 708 -38.62 16.95 7.94
N GLY A 709 -38.86 16.58 9.21
CA GLY A 709 -40.17 16.69 9.86
C GLY A 709 -41.15 15.56 9.54
N GLU A 710 -40.67 14.47 8.95
CA GLU A 710 -41.40 13.24 8.64
C GLU A 710 -41.14 12.12 9.65
N ASN A 711 -41.90 11.02 9.58
CA ASN A 711 -41.74 9.89 10.49
C ASN A 711 -40.72 8.86 9.97
N GLY A 712 -39.58 8.73 10.65
CA GLY A 712 -38.52 7.76 10.32
C GLY A 712 -38.65 6.38 10.99
N GLY A 713 -39.64 6.17 11.86
CA GLY A 713 -39.73 5.01 12.77
C GLY A 713 -39.72 3.64 12.08
N GLU A 714 -40.37 3.51 10.91
CA GLU A 714 -40.38 2.28 10.13
C GLU A 714 -38.97 1.85 9.71
N TYR A 715 -38.12 2.81 9.33
CA TYR A 715 -36.77 2.50 8.87
C TYR A 715 -35.87 2.03 10.01
N TYR A 716 -36.00 2.59 11.21
CA TYR A 716 -35.29 2.05 12.38
C TYR A 716 -35.69 0.59 12.68
N GLU A 717 -36.98 0.24 12.54
CA GLU A 717 -37.43 -1.16 12.68
C GLU A 717 -36.87 -2.09 11.61
N ARG A 718 -36.72 -1.60 10.37
CA ARG A 718 -36.08 -2.35 9.27
C ARG A 718 -34.59 -2.52 9.53
N ALA A 719 -33.90 -1.48 10.02
CA ALA A 719 -32.49 -1.52 10.38
C ALA A 719 -32.19 -2.61 11.44
N ARG A 720 -33.07 -2.73 12.45
CA ARG A 720 -33.03 -3.77 13.49
C ARG A 720 -33.26 -5.19 12.99
N LYS A 721 -33.64 -5.38 11.72
CA LYS A 721 -33.87 -6.68 11.07
C LYS A 721 -32.90 -6.98 9.92
N ALA A 722 -32.26 -5.96 9.35
CA ALA A 722 -31.27 -6.07 8.28
C ALA A 722 -29.97 -6.85 8.64
N PRO A 723 -29.34 -7.57 7.68
CA PRO A 723 -28.11 -8.33 7.88
C PRO A 723 -26.92 -7.49 8.38
N PRO A 724 -26.06 -8.00 9.28
CA PRO A 724 -24.96 -7.24 9.89
C PRO A 724 -23.59 -7.40 9.22
N ASP A 725 -23.49 -8.27 8.21
CA ASP A 725 -22.22 -8.68 7.63
C ASP A 725 -21.63 -7.53 6.80
N TYR A 726 -20.31 -7.29 6.96
CA TYR A 726 -19.56 -6.24 6.23
C TYR A 726 -20.07 -4.80 6.42
N VAL A 727 -20.82 -4.53 7.49
CA VAL A 727 -21.32 -3.18 7.81
C VAL A 727 -20.38 -2.46 8.76
N PHE A 728 -19.57 -1.54 8.21
CA PHE A 728 -18.49 -0.83 8.90
C PHE A 728 -18.69 0.70 8.85
N PRO A 729 -19.46 1.29 9.80
CA PRO A 729 -19.64 2.74 9.88
C PRO A 729 -18.32 3.46 10.23
N HIS A 730 -18.05 4.58 9.58
CA HIS A 730 -16.78 5.32 9.73
C HIS A 730 -16.94 6.84 9.73
N ARG A 731 -18.13 7.37 9.45
CA ARG A 731 -18.43 8.81 9.33
C ARG A 731 -18.91 9.41 10.64
N LEU A 732 -18.89 10.75 10.77
CA LEU A 732 -19.57 11.43 11.87
C LEU A 732 -21.08 11.38 11.68
N GLU A 733 -21.50 11.38 10.42
CA GLU A 733 -22.87 11.26 9.94
C GLU A 733 -23.45 9.88 10.34
N ASP A 734 -22.66 8.81 10.20
CA ASP A 734 -23.01 7.48 10.75
C ASP A 734 -23.21 7.57 12.28
N MET A 735 -22.35 8.32 12.99
CA MET A 735 -22.45 8.51 14.44
C MET A 735 -23.79 9.17 14.82
N ARG A 736 -24.14 10.28 14.15
CA ARG A 736 -25.38 11.03 14.39
C ARG A 736 -26.62 10.14 14.21
N ALA A 737 -26.70 9.42 13.09
CA ALA A 737 -27.83 8.53 12.81
C ALA A 737 -27.95 7.39 13.84
N LEU A 738 -26.83 6.79 14.25
CA LEU A 738 -26.82 5.69 15.21
C LEU A 738 -27.08 6.15 16.66
N GLU A 739 -26.54 7.30 17.06
CA GLU A 739 -26.85 7.93 18.35
C GLU A 739 -28.34 8.26 18.43
N ARG A 740 -28.89 8.85 17.37
CA ARG A 740 -30.33 9.14 17.30
C ARG A 740 -31.19 7.89 17.40
N ALA A 741 -30.81 6.81 16.70
CA ALA A 741 -31.53 5.54 16.80
C ALA A 741 -31.55 4.98 18.24
N LEU A 742 -30.46 5.19 18.99
CA LEU A 742 -30.35 4.76 20.40
C LEU A 742 -31.08 5.69 21.38
N GLU A 743 -31.29 6.96 21.03
CA GLU A 743 -32.20 7.85 21.76
C GLU A 743 -33.65 7.39 21.61
N GLN A 744 -34.04 6.96 20.40
CA GLN A 744 -35.38 6.43 20.12
C GLN A 744 -35.61 5.07 20.81
N ASP A 745 -34.63 4.17 20.73
CA ASP A 745 -34.68 2.88 21.41
C ASP A 745 -33.30 2.50 21.98
N PRO A 746 -33.07 2.71 23.29
CA PRO A 746 -31.84 2.28 23.96
C PRO A 746 -31.59 0.76 23.92
N GLY A 747 -32.60 -0.04 23.56
CA GLY A 747 -32.54 -1.50 23.40
C GLY A 747 -32.08 -1.98 22.02
N ASP A 748 -31.88 -1.08 21.05
CA ASP A 748 -31.40 -1.45 19.72
C ASP A 748 -29.95 -1.96 19.76
N ALA A 749 -29.83 -3.30 19.76
CA ALA A 749 -28.55 -3.98 19.84
C ALA A 749 -27.68 -3.78 18.60
N ARG A 750 -28.27 -3.55 17.42
CA ARG A 750 -27.50 -3.36 16.18
C ARG A 750 -26.96 -1.95 16.09
N ALA A 751 -27.77 -0.94 16.40
CA ALA A 751 -27.29 0.44 16.51
C ALA A 751 -26.14 0.55 17.52
N ALA A 752 -26.29 -0.09 18.69
CA ALA A 752 -25.23 -0.16 19.70
C ALA A 752 -23.96 -0.88 19.19
N TYR A 753 -24.10 -1.96 18.41
CA TYR A 753 -22.98 -2.65 17.79
C TYR A 753 -22.24 -1.80 16.77
N TYR A 754 -22.96 -1.18 15.83
CA TYR A 754 -22.41 -0.34 14.78
C TYR A 754 -21.73 0.91 15.36
N LEU A 755 -22.41 1.60 16.30
CA LEU A 755 -21.81 2.74 16.98
C LEU A 755 -20.58 2.32 17.79
N GLY A 756 -20.63 1.17 18.46
CA GLY A 756 -19.47 0.63 19.15
C GLY A 756 -18.28 0.36 18.22
N ASN A 757 -18.51 -0.16 17.01
CA ASN A 757 -17.45 -0.35 16.01
C ASN A 757 -16.82 0.98 15.57
N LEU A 758 -17.66 1.96 15.24
CA LEU A 758 -17.20 3.31 14.88
C LEU A 758 -16.37 3.94 16.00
N LEU A 759 -16.90 3.92 17.23
CA LEU A 759 -16.24 4.49 18.40
C LEU A 759 -14.91 3.79 18.71
N PHE A 760 -14.85 2.46 18.58
CA PHE A 760 -13.62 1.71 18.77
C PHE A 760 -12.56 2.09 17.73
N ALA A 761 -12.94 2.18 16.44
CA ALA A 761 -12.06 2.60 15.35
C ALA A 761 -11.50 4.02 15.54
N ARG A 762 -12.24 4.88 16.24
CA ARG A 762 -11.89 6.28 16.57
C ARG A 762 -11.21 6.44 17.93
N GLY A 763 -10.76 5.34 18.57
CA GLY A 763 -10.06 5.37 19.85
C GLY A 763 -10.95 5.60 21.09
N ARG A 764 -12.28 5.64 20.94
CA ARG A 764 -13.26 5.79 22.03
C ARG A 764 -13.64 4.43 22.64
N GLU A 765 -12.63 3.65 23.02
CA GLU A 765 -12.78 2.24 23.38
C GLU A 765 -13.64 1.98 24.62
N GLY A 766 -13.58 2.88 25.61
CA GLY A 766 -14.41 2.80 26.82
C GLY A 766 -15.89 2.76 26.48
N GLU A 767 -16.31 3.70 25.64
CA GLU A 767 -17.69 3.89 25.20
C GLU A 767 -18.14 2.75 24.30
N ALA A 768 -17.27 2.32 23.37
CA ALA A 768 -17.53 1.17 22.50
C ALA A 768 -17.84 -0.11 23.30
N VAL A 769 -17.03 -0.41 24.33
CA VAL A 769 -17.22 -1.61 25.16
C VAL A 769 -18.56 -1.59 25.90
N GLU A 770 -19.00 -0.44 26.40
CA GLU A 770 -20.31 -0.35 27.08
C GLU A 770 -21.47 -0.57 26.12
N LEU A 771 -21.40 -0.02 24.90
CA LEU A 771 -22.40 -0.26 23.86
C LEU A 771 -22.45 -1.74 23.45
N TRP A 772 -21.29 -2.37 23.23
CA TRP A 772 -21.21 -3.79 22.90
C TRP A 772 -21.73 -4.68 24.03
N LYS A 773 -21.39 -4.40 25.29
CA LYS A 773 -21.97 -5.10 26.46
C LYS A 773 -23.49 -5.01 26.47
N ARG A 774 -24.06 -3.84 26.17
CA ARG A 774 -25.52 -3.66 26.06
C ARG A 774 -26.09 -4.51 24.92
N ALA A 775 -25.48 -4.46 23.73
CA ALA A 775 -25.93 -5.22 22.56
C ALA A 775 -25.95 -6.73 22.81
N THR A 776 -24.95 -7.28 23.52
CA THR A 776 -24.87 -8.72 23.81
C THR A 776 -25.97 -9.28 24.72
N ARG A 777 -26.77 -8.41 25.36
CA ARG A 777 -27.88 -8.83 26.24
C ARG A 777 -29.05 -9.43 25.46
N SER A 778 -29.33 -8.89 24.28
CA SER A 778 -30.47 -9.29 23.43
C SER A 778 -30.05 -9.91 22.09
N TRP A 779 -28.78 -9.72 21.68
CA TRP A 779 -28.31 -10.18 20.37
C TRP A 779 -27.10 -11.13 20.48
N LYS A 780 -27.22 -12.30 19.85
CA LYS A 780 -26.15 -13.30 19.73
C LYS A 780 -25.50 -13.18 18.36
N TYR A 781 -24.33 -12.57 18.31
CA TYR A 781 -23.57 -12.36 17.08
C TYR A 781 -22.07 -12.55 17.36
N PHE A 782 -21.41 -13.39 16.57
CA PHE A 782 -20.04 -13.82 16.86
C PHE A 782 -19.03 -12.67 16.69
N VAL A 783 -19.21 -11.77 15.73
CA VAL A 783 -18.31 -10.62 15.52
C VAL A 783 -18.38 -9.65 16.72
N LEU A 784 -19.59 -9.41 17.24
CA LEU A 784 -19.78 -8.61 18.45
C LEU A 784 -19.06 -9.23 19.67
N ARG A 785 -19.16 -10.56 19.83
CA ARG A 785 -18.43 -11.29 20.89
C ARG A 785 -16.91 -11.16 20.69
N ARG A 786 -16.42 -11.42 19.48
CA ARG A 786 -15.01 -11.25 19.14
C ARG A 786 -14.53 -9.82 19.44
N ASN A 787 -15.29 -8.78 19.08
CA ASN A 787 -14.91 -7.39 19.31
C ASN A 787 -14.76 -7.05 20.81
N LEU A 788 -15.66 -7.55 21.66
CA LEU A 788 -15.47 -7.48 23.11
C LEU A 788 -14.22 -8.23 23.57
N GLY A 789 -13.97 -9.41 22.99
CA GLY A 789 -12.75 -10.17 23.22
C GLY A 789 -11.48 -9.37 22.93
N VAL A 790 -11.43 -8.71 21.77
CA VAL A 790 -10.33 -7.80 21.37
C VAL A 790 -10.16 -6.65 22.37
N ALA A 791 -11.24 -6.02 22.79
CA ALA A 791 -11.17 -4.89 23.72
C ALA A 791 -10.69 -5.31 25.12
N TYR A 792 -11.17 -6.42 25.65
CA TYR A 792 -10.66 -6.96 26.93
C TYR A 792 -9.21 -7.38 26.83
N TRP A 793 -8.81 -7.96 25.71
CA TRP A 793 -7.44 -8.33 25.45
C TRP A 793 -6.52 -7.10 25.46
N LYS A 794 -6.87 -6.04 24.72
CA LYS A 794 -6.08 -4.79 24.70
C LYS A 794 -5.89 -4.18 26.09
N ARG A 795 -6.82 -4.43 27.03
CA ARG A 795 -6.76 -3.98 28.44
C ARG A 795 -6.01 -4.93 29.38
N GLY A 796 -5.50 -6.05 28.88
CA GLY A 796 -4.86 -7.10 29.68
C GLY A 796 -5.84 -7.98 30.48
N GLU A 797 -7.14 -7.91 30.20
CA GLU A 797 -8.19 -8.70 30.87
C GLU A 797 -8.35 -10.08 30.20
N LEU A 798 -7.29 -10.88 30.23
CA LEU A 798 -7.13 -12.08 29.39
C LEU A 798 -8.21 -13.16 29.61
N GLU A 799 -8.65 -13.40 30.85
CA GLU A 799 -9.70 -14.40 31.12
C GLU A 799 -11.06 -13.96 30.58
N ARG A 800 -11.35 -12.66 30.57
CA ARG A 800 -12.57 -12.12 29.99
C ARG A 800 -12.51 -12.20 28.48
N ALA A 801 -11.37 -11.82 27.89
CA ALA A 801 -11.14 -11.96 26.47
C ALA A 801 -11.37 -13.41 26.02
N MET A 802 -10.80 -14.39 26.75
CA MET A 802 -10.93 -15.81 26.42
C MET A 802 -12.39 -16.27 26.40
N ARG A 803 -13.19 -15.86 27.40
CA ARG A 803 -14.63 -16.20 27.45
C ARG A 803 -15.40 -15.66 26.25
N GLU A 804 -15.11 -14.44 25.82
CA GLU A 804 -15.78 -13.87 24.64
C GLU A 804 -15.34 -14.56 23.33
N TYR A 805 -14.06 -14.96 23.22
CA TYR A 805 -13.58 -15.76 22.08
C TYR A 805 -14.20 -17.16 22.05
N ASP A 806 -14.32 -17.84 23.19
CA ASP A 806 -14.97 -19.15 23.27
C ASP A 806 -16.44 -19.08 22.84
N GLU A 807 -17.15 -18.01 23.23
CA GLU A 807 -18.52 -17.75 22.79
C GLU A 807 -18.58 -17.39 21.30
N ALA A 808 -17.63 -16.61 20.78
CA ALA A 808 -17.54 -16.30 19.35
C ALA A 808 -17.34 -17.59 18.51
N VAL A 809 -16.41 -18.46 18.92
CA VAL A 809 -16.17 -19.77 18.28
C VAL A 809 -17.43 -20.65 18.35
N ARG A 810 -18.14 -20.64 19.48
CA ARG A 810 -19.41 -21.39 19.62
C ARG A 810 -20.49 -20.91 18.65
N LEU A 811 -20.54 -19.61 18.37
CA LEU A 811 -21.52 -19.00 17.46
C LEU A 811 -21.12 -19.15 15.98
N ALA A 812 -19.82 -19.19 15.66
CA ALA A 812 -19.29 -19.34 14.30
C ALA A 812 -18.15 -20.38 14.25
N PRO A 813 -18.44 -21.68 14.41
CA PRO A 813 -17.41 -22.73 14.54
C PRO A 813 -16.60 -22.96 13.25
N ARG A 814 -17.01 -22.39 12.12
CA ARG A 814 -16.31 -22.49 10.83
C ARG A 814 -15.43 -21.28 10.51
N GLU A 815 -15.47 -20.21 11.32
CA GLU A 815 -14.61 -19.05 11.11
C GLU A 815 -13.21 -19.32 11.65
N PHE A 816 -12.28 -19.69 10.76
CA PHE A 816 -10.94 -20.12 11.14
C PHE A 816 -10.13 -19.01 11.85
N ARG A 817 -10.43 -17.73 11.55
CA ARG A 817 -9.71 -16.59 12.15
C ARG A 817 -9.91 -16.50 13.65
N LEU A 818 -11.09 -16.90 14.15
CA LEU A 818 -11.36 -16.93 15.59
C LEU A 818 -10.43 -17.91 16.32
N TYR A 819 -10.06 -19.02 15.67
CA TYR A 819 -9.15 -20.00 16.26
C TYR A 819 -7.71 -19.48 16.31
N LEU A 820 -7.27 -18.79 15.25
CA LEU A 820 -5.94 -18.16 15.21
C LEU A 820 -5.82 -17.03 16.24
N GLU A 821 -6.84 -16.16 16.33
CA GLU A 821 -6.85 -15.07 17.31
C GLU A 821 -6.94 -15.59 18.75
N ARG A 822 -7.74 -16.64 19.00
CA ARG A 822 -7.81 -17.28 20.32
C ARG A 822 -6.49 -17.97 20.69
N ASP A 823 -5.79 -18.57 19.73
CA ASP A 823 -4.48 -19.19 19.98
C ASP A 823 -3.41 -18.16 20.37
N ASP A 824 -3.37 -17.02 19.69
CA ASP A 824 -2.52 -15.89 20.09
C ASP A 824 -2.84 -15.41 21.52
N LEU A 825 -4.13 -15.36 21.89
CA LEU A 825 -4.56 -14.97 23.23
C LEU A 825 -4.15 -16.02 24.29
N LEU A 826 -4.25 -17.31 23.96
CA LEU A 826 -3.77 -18.39 24.84
C LEU A 826 -2.27 -18.24 25.11
N LYS A 827 -1.48 -17.96 24.06
CA LYS A 827 -0.04 -17.69 24.20
C LYS A 827 0.22 -16.52 25.14
N GLU A 828 -0.49 -15.40 24.96
CA GLU A 828 -0.31 -14.22 25.83
C GLU A 828 -0.76 -14.47 27.27
N ALA A 829 -1.76 -15.34 27.47
CA ALA A 829 -2.18 -15.82 28.80
C ALA A 829 -1.23 -16.85 29.43
N GLY A 830 -0.04 -17.06 28.85
CA GLY A 830 0.98 -17.97 29.37
C GLY A 830 0.60 -19.45 29.29
N LYS A 831 -0.27 -19.82 28.33
CA LYS A 831 -0.62 -21.22 28.11
C LYS A 831 0.51 -21.96 27.43
N THR A 832 0.71 -23.20 27.86
CA THR A 832 1.76 -24.06 27.30
C THR A 832 1.42 -24.44 25.85
N PRO A 833 2.42 -24.72 25.00
CA PRO A 833 2.18 -25.18 23.63
C PRO A 833 1.27 -26.42 23.54
N GLY A 834 1.30 -27.30 24.55
CA GLY A 834 0.41 -28.47 24.64
C GLY A 834 -1.05 -28.11 24.89
N GLU A 835 -1.32 -27.14 25.78
CA GLU A 835 -2.69 -26.62 25.98
C GLU A 835 -3.21 -25.92 24.71
N GLN A 836 -2.36 -25.11 24.07
CA GLN A 836 -2.67 -24.46 22.79
C GLN A 836 -3.02 -25.48 21.71
N LEU A 837 -2.16 -26.49 21.51
CA LEU A 837 -2.38 -27.55 20.52
C LEU A 837 -3.67 -28.34 20.81
N GLY A 838 -3.94 -28.63 22.09
CA GLY A 838 -5.18 -29.28 22.52
C GLY A 838 -6.41 -28.47 22.08
N ARG A 839 -6.42 -27.16 22.38
CA ARG A 839 -7.52 -26.25 22.00
C ARG A 839 -7.68 -26.06 20.50
N LEU A 840 -6.58 -25.97 19.75
CA LEU A 840 -6.62 -25.81 18.30
C LEU A 840 -7.12 -27.10 17.61
N SER A 841 -6.79 -28.26 18.18
CA SER A 841 -7.22 -29.57 17.67
C SER A 841 -8.73 -29.84 17.88
N GLU A 842 -9.43 -29.04 18.70
CA GLU A 842 -10.89 -29.08 18.85
C GLU A 842 -11.64 -28.45 17.64
N ALA A 843 -10.94 -27.75 16.74
CA ALA A 843 -11.55 -27.12 15.58
C ALA A 843 -12.18 -28.15 14.61
N PRO A 844 -13.26 -27.82 13.89
CA PRO A 844 -13.82 -28.70 12.86
C PRO A 844 -12.79 -29.06 11.77
N PRO A 845 -12.92 -30.22 11.10
CA PRO A 845 -11.99 -30.65 10.06
C PRO A 845 -11.76 -29.62 8.95
N GLU A 846 -12.80 -28.87 8.55
CA GLU A 846 -12.70 -27.85 7.53
C GLU A 846 -11.82 -26.67 7.97
N VAL A 847 -11.85 -26.32 9.25
CA VAL A 847 -10.99 -25.28 9.84
C VAL A 847 -9.55 -25.79 9.96
N GLN A 848 -9.36 -27.05 10.35
CA GLN A 848 -8.02 -27.67 10.43
C GLN A 848 -7.33 -27.78 9.06
N ALA A 849 -8.11 -27.92 7.98
CA ALA A 849 -7.61 -27.96 6.61
C ALA A 849 -7.17 -26.59 6.06
N ASN A 850 -7.56 -25.48 6.72
CA ASN A 850 -7.08 -24.16 6.33
C ASN A 850 -5.57 -24.05 6.58
N TRP A 851 -4.80 -23.63 5.57
CA TRP A 851 -3.34 -23.64 5.62
C TRP A 851 -2.75 -22.77 6.75
N LYS A 852 -3.43 -21.68 7.16
CA LYS A 852 -2.98 -20.84 8.28
C LYS A 852 -3.12 -21.61 9.61
N VAL A 853 -4.23 -22.32 9.79
CA VAL A 853 -4.47 -23.17 10.97
C VAL A 853 -3.53 -24.36 10.97
N ALA A 854 -3.33 -25.01 9.82
CA ALA A 854 -2.37 -26.11 9.67
C ALA A 854 -0.94 -25.66 9.99
N GLY A 855 -0.53 -24.47 9.55
CA GLY A 855 0.79 -23.90 9.82
C GLY A 855 1.00 -23.62 11.31
N ARG A 856 0.01 -23.00 11.97
CA ARG A 856 0.03 -22.79 13.43
C ARG A 856 0.06 -24.12 14.19
N THR A 857 -0.71 -25.11 13.75
CA THR A 857 -0.75 -26.45 14.33
C THR A 857 0.61 -27.15 14.17
N ALA A 858 1.24 -27.05 13.00
CA ALA A 858 2.56 -27.63 12.75
C ALA A 858 3.63 -26.99 13.65
N ALA A 859 3.61 -25.67 13.83
CA ALA A 859 4.50 -24.96 14.75
C ALA A 859 4.34 -25.48 16.18
N LEU A 860 3.10 -25.58 16.69
CA LEU A 860 2.83 -26.12 18.02
C LEU A 860 3.23 -27.60 18.16
N CYS A 861 3.00 -28.42 17.13
CA CYS A 861 3.45 -29.82 17.10
C CYS A 861 4.98 -29.93 17.22
N VAL A 862 5.73 -29.04 16.55
CA VAL A 862 7.18 -28.96 16.70
C VAL A 862 7.56 -28.64 18.13
N GLU A 863 6.89 -27.69 18.78
CA GLU A 863 7.19 -27.30 20.18
C GLU A 863 6.94 -28.42 21.20
N VAL A 864 5.86 -29.19 21.04
CA VAL A 864 5.54 -30.30 21.95
C VAL A 864 6.29 -31.60 21.63
N GLY A 865 6.97 -31.67 20.48
CA GLY A 865 7.69 -32.86 20.02
C GLY A 865 6.83 -33.86 19.22
N GLU A 866 5.65 -33.47 18.74
CA GLU A 866 4.81 -34.27 17.82
C GLU A 866 5.31 -34.16 16.36
N TYR A 867 6.58 -34.48 16.12
CA TYR A 867 7.24 -34.18 14.83
C TYR A 867 6.61 -34.91 13.63
N ASP A 868 6.13 -36.15 13.80
CA ASP A 868 5.46 -36.87 12.71
C ASP A 868 4.17 -36.20 12.26
N ARG A 869 3.43 -35.58 13.19
CA ARG A 869 2.23 -34.82 12.86
C ARG A 869 2.59 -33.51 12.18
N ALA A 870 3.62 -32.81 12.66
CA ALA A 870 4.13 -31.60 12.03
C ALA A 870 4.55 -31.85 10.58
N VAL A 871 5.34 -32.89 10.33
CA VAL A 871 5.79 -33.25 8.97
C VAL A 871 4.60 -33.54 8.05
N ARG A 872 3.61 -34.33 8.49
CA ARG A 872 2.42 -34.60 7.67
C ARG A 872 1.68 -33.32 7.27
N LEU A 873 1.49 -32.39 8.20
CA LEU A 873 0.83 -31.11 7.92
C LEU A 873 1.65 -30.26 6.94
N LEU A 874 2.97 -30.23 7.11
CA LEU A 874 3.89 -29.49 6.25
C LEU A 874 3.94 -30.06 4.83
N GLU A 875 3.81 -31.37 4.65
CA GLU A 875 3.83 -32.01 3.33
C GLU A 875 2.48 -31.95 2.61
N SER A 876 1.37 -31.87 3.34
CA SER A 876 0.02 -31.91 2.76
C SER A 876 -0.57 -30.55 2.42
N HIS A 877 0.12 -29.45 2.72
CA HIS A 877 -0.37 -28.08 2.51
C HIS A 877 0.64 -27.21 1.78
N THR A 878 0.12 -26.16 1.13
CA THR A 878 0.91 -25.04 0.62
C THR A 878 0.69 -23.83 1.52
N PHE A 879 1.77 -23.21 1.98
CA PHE A 879 1.78 -22.08 2.89
C PHE A 879 2.23 -20.83 2.15
N LEU A 880 1.56 -19.70 2.44
CA LEU A 880 1.80 -18.44 1.77
C LEU A 880 2.34 -17.43 2.77
N PRO A 881 3.58 -16.93 2.59
CA PRO A 881 4.13 -15.94 3.50
C PRO A 881 3.52 -14.57 3.22
N TRP A 882 3.41 -13.74 4.26
CA TRP A 882 3.39 -12.30 4.05
C TRP A 882 4.73 -11.83 3.49
N GLU A 883 4.75 -10.69 2.79
CA GLU A 883 5.99 -10.03 2.41
C GLU A 883 6.96 -9.94 3.60
N GLY A 884 8.18 -10.45 3.41
CA GLY A 884 9.23 -10.48 4.45
C GLY A 884 9.07 -11.56 5.54
N GLU A 885 7.99 -12.34 5.56
CA GLU A 885 7.80 -13.40 6.56
C GLU A 885 8.67 -14.64 6.26
N VAL A 886 9.35 -15.16 7.28
CA VAL A 886 10.27 -16.32 7.14
C VAL A 886 9.96 -17.48 8.09
N ALA A 887 8.89 -17.39 8.89
CA ALA A 887 8.64 -18.26 10.05
C ALA A 887 8.46 -19.75 9.67
N MET A 888 7.80 -20.04 8.54
CA MET A 888 7.52 -21.42 8.14
C MET A 888 8.77 -22.25 7.82
N ARG A 889 9.87 -21.61 7.39
CA ARG A 889 11.16 -22.30 7.22
C ARG A 889 11.66 -22.86 8.55
N SER A 890 11.57 -22.08 9.63
CA SER A 890 11.97 -22.53 10.98
C SER A 890 11.10 -23.69 11.48
N VAL A 891 9.79 -23.66 11.20
CA VAL A 891 8.88 -24.78 11.53
C VAL A 891 9.26 -26.04 10.77
N TYR A 892 9.55 -25.91 9.47
CA TYR A 892 9.96 -27.03 8.62
C TYR A 892 11.28 -27.66 9.08
N VAL A 893 12.31 -26.83 9.31
CA VAL A 893 13.60 -27.30 9.87
C VAL A 893 13.39 -27.98 11.21
N GLY A 894 12.64 -27.34 12.12
CA GLY A 894 12.40 -27.86 13.46
C GLY A 894 11.69 -29.21 13.46
N ALA A 895 10.73 -29.43 12.55
CA ALA A 895 10.01 -30.69 12.42
C ALA A 895 10.94 -31.84 11.99
N TYR A 896 11.72 -31.63 10.93
CA TYR A 896 12.59 -32.65 10.39
C TYR A 896 13.83 -32.90 11.26
N LEU A 897 14.48 -31.85 11.78
CA LEU A 897 15.59 -32.01 12.72
C LEU A 897 15.15 -32.76 13.98
N GLY A 898 14.03 -32.35 14.57
CA GLY A 898 13.50 -32.97 15.78
C GLY A 898 13.23 -34.47 15.60
N ARG A 899 12.54 -34.83 14.51
CA ARG A 899 12.26 -36.24 14.16
C ARG A 899 13.53 -37.02 13.86
N GLY A 900 14.44 -36.42 13.09
CA GLY A 900 15.72 -37.02 12.73
C GLY A 900 16.57 -37.32 13.96
N GLU A 901 16.65 -36.40 14.93
CA GLU A 901 17.39 -36.60 16.18
C GLU A 901 16.76 -37.69 17.06
N GLU A 902 15.43 -37.86 17.06
CA GLU A 902 14.76 -38.99 17.73
C GLU A 902 15.08 -40.33 17.08
N ARG A 903 15.02 -40.39 15.75
CA ARG A 903 15.40 -41.58 14.97
C ARG A 903 16.87 -41.93 15.16
N PHE A 904 17.74 -40.92 15.18
CA PHE A 904 19.18 -41.07 15.42
C PHE A 904 19.44 -41.68 16.80
N ARG A 905 18.78 -41.14 17.85
CA ARG A 905 18.85 -41.71 19.21
C ARG A 905 18.30 -43.13 19.30
N ALA A 906 17.29 -43.46 18.49
CA ALA A 906 16.73 -44.80 18.40
C ALA A 906 17.58 -45.78 17.55
N GLY A 907 18.75 -45.37 17.06
CA GLY A 907 19.63 -46.20 16.21
C GLY A 907 19.16 -46.35 14.76
N ARG A 908 18.14 -45.60 14.34
CA ARG A 908 17.60 -45.60 12.97
C ARG A 908 18.32 -44.57 12.12
N TYR A 909 19.62 -44.77 11.91
CA TYR A 909 20.52 -43.77 11.32
C TYR A 909 20.20 -43.40 9.86
N ARG A 910 19.70 -44.35 9.05
CA ARG A 910 19.28 -44.07 7.67
C ARG A 910 18.05 -43.18 7.60
N GLU A 911 17.01 -43.51 8.36
CA GLU A 911 15.79 -42.68 8.47
C GLU A 911 16.11 -41.29 9.06
N ALA A 912 17.05 -41.21 10.00
CA ALA A 912 17.51 -39.94 10.55
C ALA A 912 18.25 -39.09 9.49
N LEU A 913 19.13 -39.72 8.70
CA LEU A 913 19.81 -39.04 7.58
C LEU A 913 18.81 -38.49 6.56
N GLU A 914 17.78 -39.27 6.20
CA GLU A 914 16.71 -38.81 5.31
C GLU A 914 16.04 -37.55 5.85
N ASP A 915 15.70 -37.53 7.14
CA ASP A 915 15.12 -36.34 7.77
C ASP A 915 16.07 -35.13 7.77
N PHE A 916 17.35 -35.34 8.07
CA PHE A 916 18.33 -34.24 8.07
C PHE A 916 18.57 -33.69 6.66
N LEU A 917 18.57 -34.56 5.65
CA LEU A 917 18.63 -34.13 4.25
C LEU A 917 17.40 -33.31 3.87
N ARG A 918 16.19 -33.77 4.25
CA ARG A 918 14.96 -33.00 4.05
C ARG A 918 15.01 -31.65 4.76
N ALA A 919 15.52 -31.57 5.99
CA ALA A 919 15.69 -30.30 6.70
C ALA A 919 16.59 -29.29 5.96
N SER A 920 17.50 -29.75 5.09
CA SER A 920 18.38 -28.88 4.28
C SER A 920 17.70 -28.33 3.02
N GLU A 921 16.52 -28.84 2.68
CA GLU A 921 15.76 -28.44 1.49
C GLU A 921 14.90 -27.19 1.76
N TYR A 922 14.58 -26.49 0.68
CA TYR A 922 13.68 -25.33 0.63
C TYR A 922 12.50 -25.66 -0.30
N PRO A 923 11.56 -26.51 0.13
CA PRO A 923 10.50 -26.97 -0.75
C PRO A 923 9.53 -25.83 -1.08
N ARG A 924 9.05 -25.75 -2.32
CA ARG A 924 8.20 -24.63 -2.77
C ARG A 924 6.90 -24.47 -1.97
N ASN A 925 6.36 -25.56 -1.45
CA ASN A 925 5.10 -25.53 -0.71
C ASN A 925 5.18 -24.82 0.65
N ILE A 926 6.37 -24.57 1.21
CA ILE A 926 6.51 -23.72 2.42
C ILE A 926 6.60 -22.22 2.10
N GLY A 927 6.56 -21.85 0.81
CA GLY A 927 6.55 -20.47 0.34
C GLY A 927 7.88 -19.73 0.53
N MET A 928 8.99 -20.45 0.74
CA MET A 928 10.31 -19.86 1.01
C MET A 928 11.38 -20.45 0.09
N GLY A 929 12.14 -19.58 -0.58
CA GLY A 929 13.31 -19.96 -1.36
C GLY A 929 14.61 -19.87 -0.57
N ARG A 930 15.69 -20.44 -1.10
CA ARG A 930 17.01 -20.45 -0.46
C ARG A 930 17.69 -19.07 -0.52
N PRO A 931 18.06 -18.47 0.63
CA PRO A 931 18.77 -17.18 0.64
C PRO A 931 20.23 -17.34 0.21
N PRO A 932 20.92 -16.24 -0.20
CA PRO A 932 22.35 -16.27 -0.54
C PRO A 932 23.24 -16.80 0.59
N GLU A 933 22.86 -16.48 1.83
CA GLU A 933 23.54 -16.88 3.06
C GLU A 933 22.55 -17.69 3.93
N PRO A 934 22.46 -19.01 3.72
CA PRO A 934 21.61 -19.88 4.53
C PRO A 934 22.13 -19.98 5.97
N ARG A 935 21.23 -20.39 6.88
CA ARG A 935 21.51 -20.58 8.31
C ARG A 935 21.23 -22.04 8.70
N ASP A 936 21.93 -22.95 8.04
CA ASP A 936 21.70 -24.40 8.07
C ASP A 936 22.84 -25.18 8.75
N ALA A 937 23.81 -24.52 9.40
CA ALA A 937 24.95 -25.18 10.06
C ALA A 937 24.57 -26.32 11.00
N GLY A 938 23.48 -26.16 11.77
CA GLY A 938 22.95 -27.23 12.62
C GLY A 938 22.43 -28.44 11.83
N VAL A 939 21.81 -28.20 10.68
CA VAL A 939 21.35 -29.26 9.76
C VAL A 939 22.55 -30.00 9.19
N TRP A 940 23.54 -29.29 8.67
CA TRP A 940 24.75 -29.88 8.09
C TRP A 940 25.58 -30.67 9.11
N TYR A 941 25.63 -30.22 10.37
CA TYR A 941 26.27 -30.98 11.43
C TYR A 941 25.60 -32.36 11.62
N TRP A 942 24.28 -32.41 11.69
CA TRP A 942 23.54 -33.66 11.87
C TRP A 942 23.62 -34.59 10.66
N ILE A 943 23.63 -34.04 9.44
CA ILE A 943 23.93 -34.79 8.21
C ILE A 943 25.31 -35.45 8.32
N GLY A 944 26.33 -34.70 8.74
CA GLY A 944 27.69 -35.21 8.93
C GLY A 944 27.76 -36.31 9.98
N ALA A 945 27.10 -36.13 11.12
CA ALA A 945 27.03 -37.13 12.19
C ALA A 945 26.34 -38.43 11.76
N ALA A 946 25.30 -38.33 10.92
CA ALA A 946 24.64 -39.49 10.35
C ALA A 946 25.52 -40.26 9.36
N TYR A 947 26.20 -39.58 8.43
CA TYR A 947 27.15 -40.23 7.52
C TYR A 947 28.32 -40.87 8.27
N GLU A 948 28.88 -40.19 9.27
CA GLU A 948 29.97 -40.72 10.10
C GLU A 948 29.56 -42.04 10.76
N THR A 949 28.36 -42.07 11.35
CA THR A 949 27.82 -43.26 12.03
C THR A 949 27.51 -44.40 11.05
N LEU A 950 27.14 -44.07 9.81
CA LEU A 950 26.89 -45.03 8.73
C LEU A 950 28.18 -45.52 8.04
N GLY A 951 29.34 -44.98 8.41
CA GLY A 951 30.65 -45.35 7.82
C GLY A 951 30.98 -44.63 6.51
N GLU A 952 30.24 -43.58 6.14
CA GLU A 952 30.43 -42.78 4.92
C GLU A 952 31.32 -41.56 5.19
N GLY A 953 32.60 -41.81 5.49
CA GLY A 953 33.53 -40.79 5.99
C GLY A 953 33.74 -39.57 5.08
N GLU A 954 33.79 -39.73 3.76
CA GLU A 954 33.97 -38.61 2.83
C GLU A 954 32.76 -37.66 2.85
N ARG A 955 31.53 -38.19 2.81
CA ARG A 955 30.30 -37.38 2.86
C ARG A 955 30.11 -36.74 4.23
N ALA A 956 30.54 -37.41 5.30
CA ALA A 956 30.56 -36.82 6.64
C ALA A 956 31.46 -35.58 6.68
N TRP A 957 32.67 -35.68 6.12
CA TRP A 957 33.62 -34.57 6.03
C TRP A 957 33.06 -33.40 5.23
N GLU A 958 32.46 -33.66 4.05
CA GLU A 958 31.82 -32.62 3.23
C GLU A 958 30.70 -31.89 3.97
N ALA A 959 29.86 -32.61 4.70
CA ALA A 959 28.78 -32.02 5.49
C ALA A 959 29.32 -31.16 6.64
N TYR A 960 30.37 -31.62 7.33
CA TYR A 960 31.02 -30.81 8.37
C TYR A 960 31.71 -29.57 7.81
N GLU A 961 32.33 -29.64 6.62
CA GLU A 961 32.88 -28.44 5.95
C GLU A 961 31.79 -27.41 5.65
N ARG A 962 30.62 -27.85 5.15
CA ARG A 962 29.48 -26.95 4.92
C ARG A 962 29.02 -26.26 6.20
N ALA A 963 28.85 -27.04 7.29
CA ALA A 963 28.49 -26.50 8.60
C ALA A 963 29.55 -25.51 9.13
N ALA A 964 30.83 -25.78 8.90
CA ALA A 964 31.93 -24.94 9.35
C ALA A 964 32.08 -23.64 8.53
N PHE A 965 31.73 -23.68 7.25
CA PHE A 965 31.83 -22.58 6.30
C PHE A 965 30.80 -21.48 6.55
N GLU A 966 29.59 -21.83 7.00
CA GLU A 966 28.57 -20.83 7.32
C GLU A 966 29.02 -19.89 8.43
N VAL A 967 28.91 -18.58 8.17
CA VAL A 967 29.26 -17.53 9.12
C VAL A 967 28.00 -17.06 9.82
N HIS A 968 28.06 -17.00 11.15
CA HIS A 968 26.95 -16.55 11.98
C HIS A 968 27.38 -15.40 12.89
N PRO A 969 26.45 -14.57 13.37
CA PRO A 969 26.71 -13.68 14.50
C PRO A 969 27.28 -14.43 15.70
N SER A 970 28.11 -13.77 16.52
CA SER A 970 28.79 -14.42 17.66
C SER A 970 27.82 -14.83 18.78
N ASP A 971 26.65 -14.21 18.84
CA ASP A 971 25.56 -14.52 19.78
C ASP A 971 24.56 -15.55 19.24
N SER A 972 24.76 -16.05 18.00
CA SER A 972 23.89 -17.04 17.39
C SER A 972 24.15 -18.44 17.96
N PRO A 973 23.11 -19.17 18.42
CA PRO A 973 23.24 -20.57 18.84
C PRO A 973 23.90 -21.48 17.79
N LEU A 974 23.80 -21.15 16.50
CA LEU A 974 24.42 -21.91 15.40
C LEU A 974 25.96 -21.95 15.46
N GLN A 975 26.60 -21.01 16.18
CA GLN A 975 28.05 -21.08 16.45
C GLN A 975 28.43 -22.35 17.22
N TYR A 976 27.52 -22.90 18.02
CA TYR A 976 27.75 -24.16 18.73
C TYR A 976 27.90 -25.32 17.74
N GLU A 977 26.97 -25.42 16.78
CA GLU A 977 27.00 -26.47 15.77
C GLU A 977 28.18 -26.30 14.79
N ARG A 978 28.47 -25.05 14.40
CA ARG A 978 29.68 -24.71 13.64
C ARG A 978 30.95 -25.13 14.37
N GLY A 979 31.06 -24.84 15.66
CA GLY A 979 32.20 -25.23 16.50
C GLY A 979 32.34 -26.75 16.61
N ARG A 980 31.23 -27.49 16.75
CA ARG A 980 31.25 -28.96 16.75
C ARG A 980 31.70 -29.53 15.41
N ALA A 981 31.27 -28.96 14.29
CA ALA A 981 31.73 -29.34 12.96
C ALA A 981 33.23 -29.06 12.77
N LEU A 982 33.71 -27.89 13.19
CA LEU A 982 35.15 -27.55 13.15
C LEU A 982 36.01 -28.54 13.95
N LYS A 983 35.51 -28.99 15.11
CA LYS A 983 36.17 -30.02 15.93
C LYS A 983 36.23 -31.37 15.20
N LYS A 984 35.15 -31.76 14.49
CA LYS A 984 35.13 -32.96 13.64
C LYS A 984 36.12 -32.90 12.47
N LEU A 985 36.40 -31.69 11.97
CA LEU A 985 37.40 -31.42 10.94
C LEU A 985 38.84 -31.27 11.47
N GLY A 986 39.07 -31.40 12.78
CA GLY A 986 40.38 -31.21 13.42
C GLY A 986 40.84 -29.74 13.49
N ARG A 987 39.93 -28.77 13.34
CA ARG A 987 40.19 -27.33 13.41
C ARG A 987 39.90 -26.78 14.81
N ASP A 988 40.59 -27.31 15.83
CA ASP A 988 40.28 -27.09 17.24
C ASP A 988 40.37 -25.62 17.70
N GLU A 989 41.32 -24.84 17.18
CA GLU A 989 41.47 -23.42 17.54
C GLU A 989 40.24 -22.60 17.11
N LYS A 990 39.79 -22.76 15.86
CA LYS A 990 38.58 -22.10 15.35
C LYS A 990 37.32 -22.57 16.07
N ALA A 991 37.24 -23.86 16.43
CA ALA A 991 36.15 -24.37 17.25
C ALA A 991 36.09 -23.68 18.62
N ARG A 992 37.24 -23.49 19.26
CA ARG A 992 37.35 -22.77 20.55
C ARG A 992 36.90 -21.32 20.42
N GLU A 993 37.28 -20.62 19.35
CA GLU A 993 36.83 -19.23 19.09
C GLU A 993 35.30 -19.13 19.01
N CYS A 994 34.63 -20.06 18.32
CA CYS A 994 33.17 -20.12 18.26
C CYS A 994 32.55 -20.24 19.66
N PHE A 995 33.08 -21.15 20.50
CA PHE A 995 32.54 -21.40 21.83
C PHE A 995 32.83 -20.27 22.83
N GLU A 996 34.03 -19.67 22.80
CA GLU A 996 34.38 -18.51 23.61
C GLU A 996 33.55 -17.27 23.21
N GLY A 997 33.29 -17.11 21.91
CA GLY A 997 32.39 -16.09 21.38
C GLY A 997 30.98 -16.21 21.98
N LEU A 998 30.41 -17.43 22.02
CA LEU A 998 29.12 -17.71 22.65
C LEU A 998 29.11 -17.39 24.15
N VAL A 999 30.16 -17.76 24.89
CA VAL A 999 30.27 -17.42 26.32
C VAL A 999 30.29 -15.91 26.53
N LYS A 1000 31.10 -15.19 25.75
CA LYS A 1000 31.22 -13.73 25.82
C LYS A 1000 29.89 -13.04 25.47
N ALA A 1001 29.23 -13.48 24.41
CA ALA A 1001 27.92 -12.98 24.01
C ALA A 1001 26.85 -13.24 25.08
N GLY A 1002 26.82 -14.45 25.64
CA GLY A 1002 25.91 -14.81 26.71
C GLY A 1002 26.16 -14.07 28.02
N GLN A 1003 27.41 -13.75 28.35
CA GLN A 1003 27.74 -12.92 29.52
C GLN A 1003 27.30 -11.46 29.38
N ALA A 1004 27.15 -10.97 28.14
CA ALA A 1004 26.66 -9.62 27.89
C ALA A 1004 25.13 -9.50 28.05
N ARG A 1005 24.42 -10.60 28.36
CA ARG A 1005 22.97 -10.67 28.50
C ARG A 1005 22.59 -11.40 29.79
N GLU A 1006 21.66 -10.85 30.57
CA GLU A 1006 21.15 -11.48 31.81
C GLU A 1006 19.77 -12.13 31.63
N ASP A 1007 19.31 -12.30 30.39
CA ASP A 1007 18.05 -12.96 30.06
C ASP A 1007 18.21 -14.48 29.85
N ALA A 1008 17.09 -15.20 29.72
CA ALA A 1008 17.08 -16.65 29.53
C ALA A 1008 17.91 -17.07 28.31
N GLN A 1009 17.83 -16.32 27.21
CA GLN A 1009 18.61 -16.53 25.99
C GLN A 1009 20.12 -16.39 26.24
N GLY A 1010 20.55 -15.36 26.98
CA GLY A 1010 21.94 -15.15 27.38
C GLY A 1010 22.51 -16.33 28.16
N HIS A 1011 21.73 -16.85 29.10
CA HIS A 1011 22.07 -18.05 29.84
C HIS A 1011 22.13 -19.31 28.97
N TYR A 1012 21.21 -19.47 28.01
CA TYR A 1012 21.21 -20.58 27.06
C TYR A 1012 22.45 -20.56 26.15
N ILE A 1013 22.75 -19.44 25.49
CA ILE A 1013 23.92 -19.35 24.59
C ILE A 1013 25.24 -19.49 25.37
N ARG A 1014 25.31 -18.96 26.60
CA ARG A 1014 26.44 -19.20 27.50
C ARG A 1014 26.59 -20.69 27.81
N GLY A 1015 25.49 -21.37 28.10
CA GLY A 1015 25.46 -22.82 28.31
C GLY A 1015 25.99 -23.60 27.12
N LEU A 1016 25.60 -23.23 25.89
CA LEU A 1016 26.13 -23.84 24.66
C LEU A 1016 27.65 -23.64 24.52
N GLY A 1017 28.14 -22.42 24.73
CA GLY A 1017 29.57 -22.13 24.67
C GLY A 1017 30.37 -22.92 25.72
N LEU A 1018 29.90 -22.94 26.96
CA LEU A 1018 30.52 -23.73 28.04
C LEU A 1018 30.53 -25.22 27.73
N LEU A 1019 29.44 -25.74 27.16
CA LEU A 1019 29.33 -27.13 26.74
C LEU A 1019 30.35 -27.46 25.63
N GLY A 1020 30.51 -26.56 24.65
CA GLY A 1020 31.50 -26.71 23.59
C GLY A 1020 32.95 -26.72 24.09
N LEU A 1021 33.22 -25.95 25.15
CA LEU A 1021 34.51 -25.93 25.86
C LEU A 1021 34.74 -27.13 26.81
N GLY A 1022 33.76 -28.03 26.94
CA GLY A 1022 33.82 -29.20 27.83
C GLY A 1022 33.53 -28.89 29.30
N LYS A 1023 32.98 -27.71 29.61
CA LYS A 1023 32.60 -27.29 30.97
C LYS A 1023 31.16 -27.68 31.30
N GLU A 1024 30.88 -28.99 31.32
CA GLU A 1024 29.51 -29.52 31.40
C GLU A 1024 28.74 -29.08 32.65
N ALA A 1025 29.39 -29.01 33.82
CA ALA A 1025 28.73 -28.60 35.06
C ALA A 1025 28.26 -27.15 35.01
N GLU A 1026 29.11 -26.25 34.51
CA GLU A 1026 28.79 -24.84 34.33
C GLU A 1026 27.72 -24.64 33.23
N ALA A 1027 27.77 -25.46 32.17
CA ALA A 1027 26.77 -25.44 31.10
C ALA A 1027 25.38 -25.84 31.61
N LYS A 1028 25.27 -26.94 32.39
CA LYS A 1028 24.01 -27.35 33.01
C LYS A 1028 23.45 -26.27 33.93
N GLU A 1029 24.30 -25.62 34.71
CA GLU A 1029 23.86 -24.54 35.57
C GLU A 1029 23.33 -23.34 34.77
N ALA A 1030 24.01 -22.99 33.67
CA ALA A 1030 23.54 -21.97 32.76
C ALA A 1030 22.18 -22.33 32.14
N PHE A 1031 21.96 -23.58 31.70
CA PHE A 1031 20.66 -24.01 31.18
C PHE A 1031 19.57 -24.03 32.25
N ARG A 1032 19.87 -24.42 33.51
CA ARG A 1032 18.91 -24.32 34.60
C ARG A 1032 18.52 -22.88 34.85
N ARG A 1033 19.49 -21.98 34.84
CA ARG A 1033 19.24 -20.55 35.02
C ARG A 1033 18.41 -19.97 33.87
N ALA A 1034 18.62 -20.45 32.64
CA ALA A 1034 17.74 -20.12 31.52
C ALA A 1034 16.29 -20.58 31.80
N LEU A 1035 16.08 -21.79 32.32
CA LEU A 1035 14.75 -22.28 32.71
C LEU A 1035 14.13 -21.62 33.95
N GLU A 1036 14.94 -21.07 34.85
CA GLU A 1036 14.44 -20.29 35.98
C GLU A 1036 13.89 -18.93 35.50
N LEU A 1037 14.50 -18.36 34.46
CA LEU A 1037 14.08 -17.09 33.86
C LEU A 1037 12.95 -17.27 32.84
N ASP A 1038 12.98 -18.38 32.10
CA ASP A 1038 11.96 -18.80 31.16
C ASP A 1038 11.73 -20.31 31.28
N PRO A 1039 10.76 -20.74 32.11
CA PRO A 1039 10.44 -22.15 32.29
C PRO A 1039 10.13 -22.90 31.00
N ASP A 1040 9.69 -22.19 29.95
CA ASP A 1040 9.30 -22.74 28.65
C ASP A 1040 10.41 -22.69 27.60
N HIS A 1041 11.63 -22.27 27.96
CA HIS A 1041 12.79 -22.28 27.05
C HIS A 1041 13.17 -23.71 26.65
N ARG A 1042 12.62 -24.14 25.52
CA ARG A 1042 12.66 -25.53 25.05
C ARG A 1042 14.07 -26.03 24.81
N GLU A 1043 14.92 -25.22 24.19
CA GLU A 1043 16.28 -25.61 23.86
C GLU A 1043 17.11 -25.83 25.13
N ALA A 1044 16.99 -24.95 26.14
CA ALA A 1044 17.64 -25.15 27.44
C ALA A 1044 17.13 -26.44 28.13
N ARG A 1045 15.81 -26.68 28.12
CA ARG A 1045 15.20 -27.91 28.64
C ARG A 1045 15.75 -29.15 27.94
N ARG A 1046 15.87 -29.08 26.61
CA ARG A 1046 16.43 -30.15 25.79
C ARG A 1046 17.89 -30.43 26.12
N MET A 1047 18.71 -29.38 26.28
CA MET A 1047 20.12 -29.52 26.64
C MET A 1047 20.29 -30.14 28.04
N LEU A 1048 19.38 -29.88 28.98
CA LEU A 1048 19.39 -30.51 30.30
C LEU A 1048 18.91 -31.96 30.30
N GLN A 1049 17.88 -32.26 29.51
CA GLN A 1049 17.38 -33.62 29.32
C GLN A 1049 18.40 -34.51 28.59
N GLY A 1050 19.29 -33.91 27.80
CA GLY A 1050 20.46 -34.57 27.24
C GLY A 1050 21.64 -34.68 28.20
N THR A 1051 21.59 -35.54 29.22
CA THR A 1051 22.82 -36.08 29.86
C THR A 1051 22.72 -37.50 30.45
N SER A 1052 23.35 -38.43 29.70
CA SER A 1052 24.07 -39.70 30.04
C SER A 1052 23.33 -40.94 30.59
N PRO A 1053 23.75 -42.18 30.21
CA PRO A 1053 25.16 -42.56 29.92
C PRO A 1053 25.42 -43.30 28.60
N LEU A 1054 26.39 -42.76 27.83
CA LEU A 1054 27.36 -43.55 27.07
C LEU A 1054 28.53 -43.87 28.02
N THR A 1055 28.29 -44.75 28.99
CA THR A 1055 29.33 -45.43 29.78
C THR A 1055 28.75 -46.72 30.35
N MET A 1056 28.94 -47.83 29.65
CA MET A 1056 29.38 -49.11 30.24
C MET A 1056 29.46 -50.18 29.14
N ALA A 1057 30.67 -50.39 28.63
CA ALA A 1057 31.11 -51.69 28.13
C ALA A 1057 32.65 -51.78 28.23
N SER A 1058 33.16 -52.03 29.44
CA SER A 1058 34.35 -52.87 29.60
C SER A 1058 34.20 -53.69 30.88
N ALA A 1059 34.52 -54.97 30.77
CA ALA A 1059 34.20 -56.02 31.72
C ALA A 1059 35.32 -56.27 32.75
N SER A 1060 34.94 -56.87 33.89
CA SER A 1060 35.75 -57.59 34.91
C SER A 1060 36.69 -56.71 35.76
N SER A 1061 36.87 -56.91 37.07
CA SER A 1061 36.81 -58.13 37.91
C SER A 1061 36.56 -57.81 39.40
N ARG A 1062 35.89 -58.75 40.09
CA ARG A 1062 35.77 -58.92 41.56
C ARG A 1062 37.12 -59.12 42.28
N PRO A 1063 37.20 -59.13 43.63
CA PRO A 1063 36.13 -59.08 44.65
C PRO A 1063 35.93 -57.72 45.32
#